data_AF-A0AAQ0LTP5-F1
#
_entry.id   AF-A0AAQ0LTP5-F1
#
_cell.length_a   1.000
_cell.length_b   1.000
_cell.length_c   1.000
_cell.angle_alpha   90.00
_cell.angle_beta   90.00
_cell.angle_gamma   90.00
#
_symmetry.space_group_name_H-M   'P 1'
#
loop_
_entity.id
_entity.type
_entity.pdbx_description
1 polymer ?
#
loop_
_entity_poly.entity_id
_entity_poly.type
_entity_poly.pdbx_seq_one_letter_code
_entity_poly.pdbx_strand_id
1 'polypeptide(L)'
;MRNLFNISALLCAAALITACSNEEMMESGTSADGLTLTATTGANTRTSVDGNYHVNWTTSDAFYAFGGTTSVDKVYSSKGTFTLKSGTGTTGTFAGMVTGAVSNLQYAVYPADKYASGTMTLTFPATYTYPNSNAPMFGKLNSGKTSVDFVQLLSGMMRIKLTGLETGVSGSLALAATGIAGSAELTIDDSGNASLGTLSSTANEVTVSFTTVNTDPLVLDIPVPAATYADGITATLQIGTGSIQAFKTTSGFVVTAGTIKEMPDINDIKIDASTGGITFSKVVENAEDAVQAMKDGAKSITVNTVKANDNIEIPASSTSSAPVTINISSVSTTSFTVKGVSGGAEAVKINVPTGSKGTLTVEDIDHVEISGDWEKVTASTGENTFVVKAGAVIKELVVTKGNIEIATDAVVNKLTLEADVTINSRLYVPVGAKMEVILGTHEFTLGGDYYTRIYGGGELVLTGDETYKGKVTDKTAGISLYGDGAKFTMKNVDYKAAKTGGRGVFIDKRYSSALIDIENSTMVGKYFCVNTNATTEVGSNNAITLSNSTFTADETALLVNIPVTVTATQCTFTGGWQGVFLRGGTSTFDGCTFNLAVNSQYDKNTMEAGAITWSEGNQAPSAAITAGNRSKSAYDYKTTFELKNSCVFSVKVDDTDSQDYPAIYIDAEKNKPNQGVVFKYSSDTFGSVGTGLDIRETTGKVTVNGTEYKGKVD
;
A
#
# COMPACT_ATOMS: atom_id res chain seq x y z
N MET A 1 114.18 24.40 -30.10
CA MET A 1 114.93 24.27 -31.37
C MET A 1 113.89 24.22 -32.48
N ARG A 2 113.85 25.26 -33.32
CA ARG A 2 112.98 25.49 -34.50
C ARG A 2 111.46 25.61 -34.24
N ASN A 3 110.70 26.56 -34.80
CA ASN A 3 110.99 27.68 -35.69
C ASN A 3 109.75 28.60 -35.76
N LEU A 4 110.02 29.92 -35.77
CA LEU A 4 109.41 31.01 -36.56
C LEU A 4 107.87 31.17 -36.64
N PHE A 5 107.30 32.31 -36.21
CA PHE A 5 107.32 33.65 -36.86
C PHE A 5 106.67 33.71 -38.25
N ASN A 6 105.55 34.44 -38.33
CA ASN A 6 105.28 35.56 -39.25
C ASN A 6 104.01 36.30 -38.72
N ILE A 7 104.05 37.52 -38.15
CA ILE A 7 104.31 38.85 -38.74
C ILE A 7 103.33 39.10 -39.89
N SER A 8 102.35 40.00 -39.73
CA SER A 8 102.57 41.37 -40.21
C SER A 8 101.52 41.86 -41.21
N ALA A 9 100.75 42.90 -40.86
CA ALA A 9 100.22 43.97 -41.74
C ALA A 9 98.72 43.83 -42.10
N LEU A 10 97.89 44.88 -42.07
CA LEU A 10 98.11 46.30 -41.84
C LEU A 10 96.76 46.95 -41.48
N LEU A 11 96.80 47.98 -40.63
CA LEU A 11 95.72 48.93 -40.37
C LEU A 11 95.14 49.53 -41.66
N CYS A 12 93.81 49.72 -41.75
CA CYS A 12 93.18 51.04 -41.60
C CYS A 12 91.65 50.98 -41.72
N ALA A 13 91.01 51.86 -40.95
CA ALA A 13 89.58 52.04 -40.74
C ALA A 13 88.76 52.42 -41.99
N ALA A 14 87.48 52.06 -42.00
CA ALA A 14 86.35 53.00 -42.04
C ALA A 14 85.01 52.24 -42.05
N ALA A 15 83.97 52.90 -41.58
CA ALA A 15 82.72 52.31 -41.12
C ALA A 15 81.71 51.96 -42.22
N LEU A 16 80.65 51.29 -41.74
CA LEU A 16 79.24 51.35 -42.15
C LEU A 16 78.64 50.19 -42.99
N ILE A 17 77.60 49.61 -42.36
CA ILE A 17 76.32 49.00 -42.83
C ILE A 17 76.26 47.54 -43.33
N THR A 18 75.75 46.69 -42.41
CA THR A 18 74.72 45.63 -42.50
C THR A 18 74.60 44.75 -43.76
N ALA A 19 74.59 43.43 -43.56
CA ALA A 19 73.36 42.63 -43.53
C ALA A 19 73.63 41.14 -43.21
N CYS A 20 73.14 40.74 -42.03
CA CYS A 20 72.79 39.43 -41.48
C CYS A 20 73.47 38.15 -41.98
N SER A 21 74.27 37.58 -41.08
CA SER A 21 74.75 36.20 -41.07
C SER A 21 73.63 35.19 -40.81
N ASN A 22 73.74 34.04 -41.47
CA ASN A 22 73.28 32.74 -40.97
C ASN A 22 73.90 32.46 -39.59
N GLU A 23 73.15 31.80 -38.70
CA GLU A 23 73.72 30.92 -37.68
C GLU A 23 72.65 29.91 -37.26
N GLU A 24 72.82 28.66 -37.72
CA GLU A 24 72.30 27.49 -37.02
C GLU A 24 73.00 27.40 -35.65
N MET A 25 72.22 27.32 -34.57
CA MET A 25 72.68 26.75 -33.31
C MET A 25 71.61 25.79 -32.78
N MET A 26 72.01 24.53 -32.63
CA MET A 26 71.37 23.52 -31.79
C MET A 26 71.14 24.08 -30.38
N GLU A 27 69.93 23.91 -29.83
CA GLU A 27 69.79 23.72 -28.38
C GLU A 27 68.69 22.70 -28.06
N SER A 28 69.14 21.51 -27.69
CA SER A 28 68.41 20.45 -27.03
C SER A 28 67.99 20.87 -25.62
N GLY A 29 66.79 21.43 -25.48
CA GLY A 29 66.16 21.67 -24.18
C GLY A 29 65.46 20.42 -23.64
N THR A 30 66.17 19.59 -22.90
CA THR A 30 65.58 18.57 -22.01
C THR A 30 65.66 19.12 -20.59
N SER A 31 64.59 19.70 -20.05
CA SER A 31 64.53 20.02 -18.63
C SER A 31 64.26 18.72 -17.86
N ALA A 32 65.29 18.18 -17.22
CA ALA A 32 65.21 17.03 -16.32
C ALA A 32 64.62 17.38 -14.93
N ASP A 33 64.10 18.60 -14.75
CA ASP A 33 63.46 19.04 -13.52
C ASP A 33 61.94 18.96 -13.67
N GLY A 34 61.28 18.28 -12.73
CA GLY A 34 59.83 18.06 -12.78
C GLY A 34 59.03 19.37 -12.80
N LEU A 35 58.03 19.45 -13.67
CA LEU A 35 57.10 20.57 -13.75
C LEU A 35 55.89 20.30 -12.85
N THR A 36 55.45 21.33 -12.12
CA THR A 36 54.20 21.31 -11.35
C THR A 36 53.15 22.20 -11.99
N LEU A 37 51.95 21.67 -12.21
CA LEU A 37 50.80 22.37 -12.78
C LEU A 37 49.61 22.33 -11.82
N THR A 38 48.88 23.44 -11.71
CA THR A 38 47.57 23.46 -11.06
C THR A 38 46.50 23.16 -12.11
N ALA A 39 45.72 22.09 -11.93
CA ALA A 39 44.58 21.78 -12.79
C ALA A 39 43.26 22.16 -12.11
N THR A 40 42.38 22.85 -12.84
CA THR A 40 41.02 23.17 -12.40
C THR A 40 39.98 22.43 -13.26
N THR A 41 38.81 22.12 -12.69
CA THR A 41 37.66 21.57 -13.43
C THR A 41 36.44 22.46 -13.30
N GLY A 42 35.63 22.56 -14.37
CA GLY A 42 34.29 23.14 -14.29
C GLY A 42 33.32 22.24 -13.51
N ALA A 43 32.29 22.83 -12.89
CA ALA A 43 31.31 22.14 -12.04
C ALA A 43 30.62 20.94 -12.71
N ASN A 44 30.50 20.94 -14.05
CA ASN A 44 29.81 19.91 -14.82
C ASN A 44 30.74 19.10 -15.74
N THR A 45 32.06 19.11 -15.50
CA THR A 45 33.03 18.43 -16.40
C THR A 45 33.61 17.15 -15.79
N ARG A 46 33.60 17.05 -14.47
CA ARG A 46 34.24 15.97 -13.73
C ARG A 46 33.21 15.13 -12.99
N THR A 47 33.35 13.80 -13.07
CA THR A 47 32.37 12.82 -12.57
C THR A 47 32.80 12.05 -11.34
N SER A 48 34.02 12.27 -10.84
CA SER A 48 34.43 11.73 -9.54
C SER A 48 33.88 12.57 -8.40
N VAL A 49 33.13 11.94 -7.48
CA VAL A 49 32.50 12.62 -6.34
C VAL A 49 32.90 12.01 -4.99
N ASP A 50 32.81 12.79 -3.90
CA ASP A 50 32.91 12.26 -2.53
C ASP A 50 31.54 11.79 -1.99
N GLY A 51 31.51 11.34 -0.73
CA GLY A 51 30.30 10.89 -0.05
C GLY A 51 29.23 11.97 0.15
N ASN A 52 29.54 13.24 -0.11
CA ASN A 52 28.61 14.38 -0.08
C ASN A 52 28.30 14.90 -1.50
N TYR A 53 28.64 14.13 -2.54
CA TYR A 53 28.45 14.50 -3.94
C TYR A 53 29.24 15.72 -4.42
N HIS A 54 30.33 16.08 -3.74
CA HIS A 54 31.23 17.12 -4.25
C HIS A 54 32.22 16.53 -5.25
N VAL A 55 32.42 17.25 -6.36
CA VAL A 55 33.41 16.94 -7.39
C VAL A 55 34.83 16.96 -6.80
N ASN A 56 35.61 15.88 -6.95
CA ASN A 56 36.93 15.75 -6.34
C ASN A 56 37.97 15.09 -7.24
N TRP A 57 39.20 15.63 -7.30
CA TRP A 57 40.40 14.93 -7.77
C TRP A 57 40.75 13.73 -6.87
N THR A 58 41.18 12.61 -7.46
CA THR A 58 41.56 11.38 -6.75
C THR A 58 43.05 11.07 -6.88
N THR A 59 43.63 10.38 -5.90
CA THR A 59 45.08 10.17 -5.77
C THR A 59 45.74 9.44 -6.96
N SER A 60 44.96 8.76 -7.80
CA SER A 60 45.44 8.08 -9.01
C SER A 60 45.30 8.91 -10.29
N ASP A 61 44.74 10.11 -10.20
CA ASP A 61 44.41 10.90 -11.38
C ASP A 61 45.66 11.38 -12.10
N ALA A 62 45.62 11.28 -13.43
CA ALA A 62 46.64 11.83 -14.29
C ALA A 62 46.02 12.39 -15.57
N PHE A 63 46.62 13.45 -16.11
CA PHE A 63 46.32 13.97 -17.43
C PHE A 63 47.58 14.01 -18.30
N TYR A 64 47.37 14.00 -19.61
CA TYR A 64 48.44 14.09 -20.60
C TYR A 64 48.44 15.49 -21.22
N ALA A 65 49.54 16.24 -21.03
CA ALA A 65 49.70 17.57 -21.61
C ALA A 65 50.60 17.51 -22.85
N PHE A 66 50.28 18.33 -23.85
CA PHE A 66 51.00 18.36 -25.11
C PHE A 66 50.95 19.74 -25.80
N GLY A 67 51.95 19.99 -26.64
CA GLY A 67 52.02 21.14 -27.54
C GLY A 67 51.47 20.85 -28.94
N GLY A 68 51.58 21.83 -29.84
CA GLY A 68 51.22 21.64 -31.26
C GLY A 68 51.99 20.48 -31.90
N THR A 69 51.41 19.87 -32.93
CA THR A 69 52.06 18.81 -33.71
C THR A 69 53.13 19.41 -34.63
N THR A 70 54.30 18.78 -34.68
CA THR A 70 55.25 19.03 -35.76
C THR A 70 54.76 18.29 -37.00
N SER A 71 54.81 18.94 -38.16
CA SER A 71 54.16 18.51 -39.40
C SER A 71 54.45 17.05 -39.80
N VAL A 72 53.47 16.47 -40.49
CA VAL A 72 53.41 15.14 -41.17
C VAL A 72 53.22 13.91 -40.25
N ASP A 73 53.87 13.81 -39.09
CA ASP A 73 53.93 12.53 -38.33
C ASP A 73 53.10 12.46 -37.02
N LYS A 74 52.21 13.44 -36.76
CA LYS A 74 51.41 13.55 -35.50
C LYS A 74 52.26 13.51 -34.21
N VAL A 75 53.53 13.90 -34.27
CA VAL A 75 54.42 13.98 -33.11
C VAL A 75 54.27 15.35 -32.43
N TYR A 76 54.12 15.38 -31.10
CA TYR A 76 54.03 16.64 -30.36
C TYR A 76 55.39 17.32 -30.18
N SER A 77 55.41 18.64 -30.37
CA SER A 77 56.55 19.53 -30.09
C SER A 77 56.98 19.56 -28.62
N SER A 78 56.05 19.25 -27.71
CA SER A 78 56.29 19.06 -26.28
C SER A 78 55.21 18.15 -25.70
N LYS A 79 55.54 17.33 -24.70
CA LYS A 79 54.59 16.41 -24.08
C LYS A 79 55.00 15.97 -22.67
N GLY A 80 54.02 15.61 -21.85
CA GLY A 80 54.27 15.04 -20.52
C GLY A 80 53.00 14.48 -19.86
N THR A 81 53.16 13.45 -19.04
CA THR A 81 52.10 12.94 -18.17
C THR A 81 52.25 13.54 -16.78
N PHE A 82 51.15 14.08 -16.27
CA PHE A 82 51.08 14.79 -14.99
C PHE A 82 50.19 14.00 -14.04
N THR A 83 50.71 13.62 -12.88
CA THR A 83 49.98 12.84 -11.86
C THR A 83 49.69 13.72 -10.65
N LEU A 84 48.52 13.55 -10.05
CA LEU A 84 48.10 14.31 -8.87
C LEU A 84 49.11 14.10 -7.72
N LYS A 85 49.50 15.21 -7.08
CA LYS A 85 50.34 15.21 -5.87
C LYS A 85 49.55 15.61 -4.64
N SER A 86 48.68 16.60 -4.77
CA SER A 86 47.89 17.14 -3.66
C SER A 86 46.72 17.96 -4.20
N GLY A 87 45.75 18.24 -3.33
CA GLY A 87 44.55 19.00 -3.67
C GLY A 87 43.29 18.14 -3.65
N THR A 88 42.18 18.77 -3.31
CA THR A 88 40.84 18.18 -3.22
C THR A 88 39.85 19.15 -3.85
N GLY A 89 38.68 18.66 -4.26
CA GLY A 89 37.66 19.48 -4.89
C GLY A 89 37.91 19.69 -6.39
N THR A 90 37.59 20.88 -6.88
CA THR A 90 37.73 21.29 -8.28
C THR A 90 39.13 21.71 -8.69
N THR A 91 40.09 21.76 -7.74
CA THR A 91 41.48 22.20 -7.99
C THR A 91 42.47 21.16 -7.46
N GLY A 92 43.45 20.79 -8.28
CA GLY A 92 44.49 19.84 -7.93
C GLY A 92 45.88 20.29 -8.40
N THR A 93 46.92 19.91 -7.65
CA THR A 93 48.32 20.13 -8.00
C THR A 93 48.91 18.85 -8.56
N PHE A 94 49.40 18.90 -9.78
CA PHE A 94 49.93 17.76 -10.52
C PHE A 94 51.40 17.96 -10.83
N ALA A 95 52.19 16.89 -10.81
CA ALA A 95 53.59 16.94 -11.20
C ALA A 95 53.89 15.92 -12.30
N GLY A 96 54.75 16.30 -13.23
CA GLY A 96 55.11 15.48 -14.39
C GLY A 96 56.47 15.87 -14.96
N MET A 97 57.00 15.00 -15.80
CA MET A 97 58.22 15.26 -16.58
C MET A 97 57.82 15.67 -18.00
N VAL A 98 58.45 16.72 -18.52
CA VAL A 98 58.17 17.24 -19.88
C VAL A 98 59.32 16.87 -20.80
N THR A 99 58.97 16.29 -21.95
CA THR A 99 59.88 16.12 -23.09
C THR A 99 59.62 17.25 -24.08
N GLY A 100 60.67 17.98 -24.48
CA GLY A 100 60.58 19.20 -25.29
C GLY A 100 60.45 20.48 -24.46
N ALA A 101 60.29 21.62 -25.12
CA ALA A 101 60.22 22.92 -24.44
C ALA A 101 58.87 23.14 -23.72
N VAL A 102 58.91 23.48 -22.43
CA VAL A 102 57.69 23.76 -21.62
C VAL A 102 56.85 24.89 -22.23
N SER A 103 57.48 25.89 -22.85
CA SER A 103 56.81 26.99 -23.55
C SER A 103 55.86 26.52 -24.66
N ASN A 104 56.10 25.32 -25.21
CA ASN A 104 55.32 24.79 -26.33
C ASN A 104 54.07 24.03 -25.88
N LEU A 105 53.90 23.72 -24.59
CA LEU A 105 52.70 23.04 -24.09
C LEU A 105 51.47 23.93 -24.26
N GLN A 106 50.38 23.37 -24.78
CA GLN A 106 49.16 24.12 -25.11
C GLN A 106 47.90 23.49 -24.54
N TYR A 107 47.81 22.17 -24.61
CA TYR A 107 46.59 21.44 -24.32
C TYR A 107 46.83 20.30 -23.34
N ALA A 108 45.75 19.81 -22.75
CA ALA A 108 45.75 18.63 -21.91
C ALA A 108 44.50 17.78 -22.15
N VAL A 109 44.66 16.47 -22.01
CA VAL A 109 43.56 15.50 -22.08
C VAL A 109 43.58 14.65 -20.81
N TYR A 110 42.40 14.48 -20.23
CA TYR A 110 42.15 13.63 -19.08
C TYR A 110 41.12 12.56 -19.47
N PRO A 111 41.21 11.32 -18.95
CA PRO A 111 42.35 10.75 -18.23
C PRO A 111 43.54 10.42 -19.13
N ALA A 112 44.77 10.49 -18.59
CA ALA A 112 45.99 10.24 -19.35
C ALA A 112 46.06 8.82 -19.93
N ASP A 113 45.65 7.80 -19.16
CA ASP A 113 45.71 6.38 -19.53
C ASP A 113 44.70 6.00 -20.62
N LYS A 114 43.74 6.89 -20.90
CA LYS A 114 42.76 6.74 -21.99
C LYS A 114 43.18 7.45 -23.27
N TYR A 115 44.30 8.17 -23.26
CA TYR A 115 44.77 8.93 -24.41
C TYR A 115 45.98 8.28 -25.08
N ALA A 116 45.79 7.77 -26.28
CA ALA A 116 46.85 7.25 -27.14
C ALA A 116 47.50 8.40 -27.93
N SER A 117 48.54 9.02 -27.36
CA SER A 117 49.22 10.18 -27.93
C SER A 117 49.81 9.98 -29.33
N GLY A 118 50.21 8.74 -29.68
CA GLY A 118 50.80 8.43 -30.98
C GLY A 118 49.81 8.50 -32.15
N THR A 119 48.52 8.28 -31.87
CA THR A 119 47.44 8.31 -32.88
C THR A 119 46.45 9.44 -32.63
N MET A 120 46.65 10.22 -31.56
CA MET A 120 45.73 11.25 -31.06
C MET A 120 44.33 10.69 -30.79
N THR A 121 44.25 9.51 -30.20
CA THR A 121 42.98 8.79 -30.00
C THR A 121 42.61 8.72 -28.53
N LEU A 122 41.35 9.01 -28.21
CA LEU A 122 40.78 8.88 -26.87
C LEU A 122 39.89 7.63 -26.80
N THR A 123 40.09 6.80 -25.79
CA THR A 123 39.30 5.57 -25.57
C THR A 123 38.27 5.76 -24.47
N PHE A 124 37.01 5.55 -24.80
CA PHE A 124 35.92 5.38 -23.84
C PHE A 124 35.94 3.95 -23.30
N PRO A 125 36.16 3.74 -21.99
CA PRO A 125 36.17 2.42 -21.40
C PRO A 125 34.76 1.79 -21.43
N ALA A 126 34.72 0.47 -21.49
CA ALA A 126 33.49 -0.31 -21.35
C ALA A 126 33.02 -0.43 -19.88
N THR A 127 33.84 -0.02 -18.91
CA THR A 127 33.52 -0.13 -17.48
C THR A 127 33.96 1.11 -16.70
N TYR A 128 33.14 1.46 -15.70
CA TYR A 128 33.36 2.50 -14.71
C TYR A 128 33.00 1.96 -13.31
N THR A 129 33.49 2.62 -12.27
CA THR A 129 33.16 2.25 -10.87
C THR A 129 32.84 3.51 -10.08
N TYR A 130 31.59 3.66 -9.65
CA TYR A 130 31.16 4.73 -8.75
C TYR A 130 31.98 4.70 -7.45
N PRO A 131 32.40 5.86 -6.91
CA PRO A 131 32.04 7.22 -7.33
C PRO A 131 32.92 7.79 -8.45
N ASN A 132 33.75 6.98 -9.12
CA ASN A 132 34.75 7.41 -10.09
C ASN A 132 34.42 6.96 -11.52
N SER A 133 33.56 7.70 -12.21
CA SER A 133 33.29 7.48 -13.63
C SER A 133 34.26 8.21 -14.57
N ASN A 134 35.16 9.06 -14.06
CA ASN A 134 36.25 9.73 -14.79
C ASN A 134 35.95 10.12 -16.26
N ALA A 135 35.06 11.09 -16.46
CA ALA A 135 34.69 11.52 -17.80
C ALA A 135 35.87 12.14 -18.56
N PRO A 136 35.99 11.90 -19.88
CA PRO A 136 37.05 12.49 -20.65
C PRO A 136 36.91 14.01 -20.80
N MET A 137 37.97 14.75 -20.49
CA MET A 137 37.99 16.21 -20.51
C MET A 137 39.15 16.74 -21.34
N PHE A 138 38.93 17.91 -21.93
CA PHE A 138 39.95 18.69 -22.62
C PHE A 138 40.23 19.98 -21.86
N GLY A 139 41.52 20.25 -21.66
CA GLY A 139 42.01 21.39 -20.92
C GLY A 139 42.96 22.24 -21.75
N LYS A 140 42.99 23.54 -21.44
CA LYS A 140 43.94 24.49 -22.03
C LYS A 140 44.93 24.95 -20.98
N LEU A 141 46.21 25.00 -21.33
CA LEU A 141 47.22 25.60 -20.48
C LEU A 141 47.13 27.13 -20.53
N ASN A 142 47.35 27.78 -19.38
CA ASN A 142 47.47 29.23 -19.35
C ASN A 142 48.75 29.71 -20.08
N SER A 143 48.85 31.03 -20.31
CA SER A 143 50.01 31.64 -20.99
C SER A 143 51.32 31.41 -20.23
N GLY A 144 51.27 31.43 -18.89
CA GLY A 144 52.43 31.22 -18.02
C GLY A 144 52.88 29.77 -17.85
N LYS A 145 52.14 28.78 -18.40
CA LYS A 145 52.42 27.33 -18.27
C LYS A 145 52.49 26.85 -16.82
N THR A 146 51.65 27.43 -15.96
CA THR A 146 51.54 27.10 -14.53
C THR A 146 50.22 26.43 -14.16
N SER A 147 49.21 26.51 -15.03
CA SER A 147 47.89 25.88 -14.80
C SER A 147 47.25 25.34 -16.07
N VAL A 148 46.32 24.40 -15.88
CA VAL A 148 45.45 23.80 -16.89
C VAL A 148 44.01 23.98 -16.45
N ASP A 149 43.15 24.52 -17.32
CA ASP A 149 41.72 24.65 -17.06
C ASP A 149 40.93 23.65 -17.89
N PHE A 150 40.37 22.62 -17.25
CA PHE A 150 39.47 21.64 -17.86
C PHE A 150 38.03 22.14 -17.81
N VAL A 151 37.63 22.85 -18.87
CA VAL A 151 36.28 23.41 -19.02
C VAL A 151 35.45 22.73 -20.10
N GLN A 152 36.08 21.86 -20.89
CA GLN A 152 35.44 21.15 -21.98
C GLN A 152 35.34 19.66 -21.69
N LEU A 153 34.13 19.16 -21.60
CA LEU A 153 33.83 17.73 -21.54
C LEU A 153 33.79 17.17 -22.98
N LEU A 154 34.56 16.12 -23.25
CA LEU A 154 34.67 15.51 -24.58
C LEU A 154 33.56 14.49 -24.87
N SER A 155 32.71 14.21 -23.89
CA SER A 155 31.57 13.29 -23.96
C SER A 155 30.26 14.00 -23.65
N GLY A 156 29.13 13.33 -23.83
CA GLY A 156 27.94 13.63 -23.05
C GLY A 156 27.99 12.90 -21.70
N MET A 157 27.04 13.21 -20.83
CA MET A 157 26.79 12.45 -19.61
C MET A 157 25.32 12.06 -19.53
N MET A 158 25.06 10.82 -19.11
CA MET A 158 23.72 10.38 -18.72
C MET A 158 23.68 10.31 -17.19
N ARG A 159 22.76 11.07 -16.58
CA ARG A 159 22.52 11.05 -15.14
C ARG A 159 21.31 10.18 -14.83
N ILE A 160 21.51 9.15 -14.01
CA ILE A 160 20.46 8.22 -13.59
C ILE A 160 20.44 8.18 -12.06
N LYS A 161 19.27 8.31 -11.44
CA LYS A 161 19.11 8.22 -9.98
C LYS A 161 18.50 6.87 -9.60
N LEU A 162 19.09 6.22 -8.60
CA LEU A 162 18.61 4.98 -8.01
C LEU A 162 18.10 5.27 -6.60
N THR A 163 16.82 5.04 -6.34
CA THR A 163 16.18 5.33 -5.04
C THR A 163 15.72 4.04 -4.36
N GLY A 164 15.89 3.94 -3.04
CA GLY A 164 15.39 2.81 -2.23
C GLY A 164 16.39 1.67 -2.02
N LEU A 165 17.67 1.88 -2.35
CA LEU A 165 18.73 0.92 -2.04
C LEU A 165 19.24 1.10 -0.60
N GLU A 166 19.28 0.02 0.16
CA GLU A 166 19.91 0.02 1.49
C GLU A 166 21.42 0.28 1.40
N THR A 167 22.03 0.71 2.50
CA THR A 167 23.49 0.94 2.57
C THR A 167 24.26 -0.37 2.48
N GLY A 168 25.33 -0.38 1.69
CA GLY A 168 26.20 -1.56 1.48
C GLY A 168 25.75 -2.48 0.33
N VAL A 169 24.69 -2.12 -0.40
CA VAL A 169 24.23 -2.87 -1.57
C VAL A 169 25.15 -2.60 -2.76
N SER A 170 25.73 -3.66 -3.33
CA SER A 170 26.54 -3.60 -4.55
C SER A 170 25.73 -4.00 -5.78
N GLY A 171 25.94 -3.30 -6.89
CA GLY A 171 25.28 -3.57 -8.16
C GLY A 171 25.98 -2.91 -9.35
N SER A 172 25.35 -2.97 -10.51
CA SER A 172 25.80 -2.30 -11.72
C SER A 172 24.66 -1.85 -12.61
N LEU A 173 24.89 -0.78 -13.37
CA LEU A 173 23.99 -0.29 -14.41
C LEU A 173 24.74 -0.31 -15.75
N ALA A 174 24.26 -1.14 -16.69
CA ALA A 174 24.82 -1.26 -18.03
C ALA A 174 23.99 -0.47 -19.05
N LEU A 175 24.64 0.33 -19.89
CA LEU A 175 24.05 1.04 -21.02
C LEU A 175 24.54 0.39 -22.31
N ALA A 176 23.63 -0.23 -23.07
CA ALA A 176 23.92 -0.94 -24.30
C ALA A 176 23.39 -0.18 -25.53
N ALA A 177 24.29 0.13 -26.46
CA ALA A 177 24.00 0.64 -27.80
C ALA A 177 25.21 0.49 -28.72
N THR A 178 24.97 0.40 -30.04
CA THR A 178 26.04 0.33 -31.03
C THR A 178 26.98 1.53 -30.92
N GLY A 179 28.28 1.26 -30.70
CA GLY A 179 29.30 2.30 -30.62
C GLY A 179 29.32 3.13 -29.33
N ILE A 180 28.63 2.69 -28.26
CA ILE A 180 28.61 3.40 -26.97
C ILE A 180 29.95 3.31 -26.21
N ALA A 181 30.85 2.41 -26.61
CA ALA A 181 32.22 2.31 -26.11
C ALA A 181 33.21 2.09 -27.27
N GLY A 182 34.46 2.53 -27.10
CA GLY A 182 35.48 2.44 -28.13
C GLY A 182 36.35 3.69 -28.24
N SER A 183 36.99 3.88 -29.39
CA SER A 183 38.04 4.88 -29.53
C SER A 183 37.70 5.91 -30.61
N ALA A 184 37.95 7.20 -30.32
CA ALA A 184 37.69 8.31 -31.24
C ALA A 184 38.94 9.18 -31.43
N GLU A 185 39.17 9.66 -32.65
CA GLU A 185 40.23 10.63 -32.93
C GLU A 185 39.89 12.00 -32.31
N LEU A 186 40.85 12.58 -31.60
CA LEU A 186 40.78 13.94 -31.08
C LEU A 186 41.30 14.91 -32.14
N THR A 187 40.44 15.83 -32.55
CA THR A 187 40.80 16.97 -33.41
C THR A 187 40.74 18.26 -32.60
N ILE A 188 41.64 19.19 -32.95
CA ILE A 188 41.69 20.52 -32.34
C ILE A 188 41.68 21.51 -33.50
N ASP A 189 40.69 22.41 -33.51
CA ASP A 189 40.58 23.43 -34.55
C ASP A 189 41.59 24.58 -34.34
N ASP A 190 41.69 25.49 -35.32
CA ASP A 190 42.59 26.65 -35.26
C ASP A 190 42.22 27.63 -34.11
N SER A 191 41.01 27.52 -33.56
CA SER A 191 40.54 28.28 -32.39
C SER A 191 40.85 27.55 -31.06
N GLY A 192 41.51 26.41 -31.13
CA GLY A 192 41.89 25.57 -30.00
C GLY A 192 40.71 24.83 -29.37
N ASN A 193 39.59 24.65 -30.06
CA ASN A 193 38.46 23.85 -29.56
C ASN A 193 38.66 22.38 -29.94
N ALA A 194 38.44 21.49 -28.98
CA ALA A 194 38.52 20.06 -29.23
C ALA A 194 37.20 19.50 -29.77
N SER A 195 37.28 18.48 -30.61
CA SER A 195 36.13 17.64 -30.95
C SER A 195 36.59 16.20 -31.14
N LEU A 196 35.66 15.26 -31.00
CA LEU A 196 35.92 13.85 -31.26
C LEU A 196 35.28 13.44 -32.58
N GLY A 197 36.02 12.65 -33.37
CA GLY A 197 35.50 11.98 -34.56
C GLY A 197 34.53 10.84 -34.21
N THR A 198 34.06 10.14 -35.24
CA THR A 198 33.23 8.94 -35.06
C THR A 198 33.99 7.84 -34.33
N LEU A 199 33.32 7.14 -33.40
CA LEU A 199 33.95 6.04 -32.68
C LEU A 199 34.25 4.86 -33.60
N SER A 200 35.48 4.36 -33.49
CA SER A 200 35.85 3.02 -33.92
C SER A 200 35.36 2.01 -32.87
N SER A 201 34.36 1.21 -33.23
CA SER A 201 33.69 0.31 -32.29
C SER A 201 34.61 -0.84 -31.85
N THR A 202 34.70 -1.06 -30.54
CA THR A 202 35.35 -2.24 -29.94
C THR A 202 34.44 -2.94 -28.91
N ALA A 203 33.40 -2.26 -28.43
CA ALA A 203 32.34 -2.80 -27.57
C ALA A 203 31.02 -1.99 -27.77
N ASN A 204 29.87 -2.58 -27.46
CA ASN A 204 28.54 -1.96 -27.60
C ASN A 204 27.84 -1.75 -26.25
N GLU A 205 28.61 -1.74 -25.16
CA GLU A 205 28.09 -1.58 -23.81
C GLU A 205 29.09 -0.81 -22.94
N VAL A 206 28.55 0.01 -22.04
CA VAL A 206 29.29 0.62 -20.95
C VAL A 206 28.60 0.33 -19.61
N THR A 207 29.35 -0.16 -18.63
CA THR A 207 28.82 -0.59 -17.33
C THR A 207 29.39 0.26 -16.20
N VAL A 208 28.54 0.83 -15.34
CA VAL A 208 28.99 1.45 -14.08
C VAL A 208 28.66 0.52 -12.91
N SER A 209 29.68 0.07 -12.19
CA SER A 209 29.52 -0.67 -10.92
C SER A 209 29.40 0.30 -9.75
N PHE A 210 28.61 -0.02 -8.73
CA PHE A 210 28.42 0.82 -7.55
C PHE A 210 28.32 0.00 -6.27
N THR A 211 28.54 0.66 -5.14
CA THR A 211 28.19 0.18 -3.79
C THR A 211 27.66 1.37 -3.00
N THR A 212 26.47 1.24 -2.40
CA THR A 212 25.80 2.35 -1.70
C THR A 212 26.48 2.66 -0.37
N VAL A 213 26.76 3.94 -0.11
CA VAL A 213 27.49 4.41 1.10
C VAL A 213 26.75 5.58 1.77
N ASN A 214 25.52 5.34 2.23
CA ASN A 214 24.61 6.31 2.88
C ASN A 214 24.03 7.42 1.98
N THR A 215 23.85 7.15 0.68
CA THR A 215 23.29 8.11 -0.29
C THR A 215 22.00 7.57 -0.90
N ASP A 216 20.86 8.24 -0.65
CA ASP A 216 19.57 7.97 -1.30
C ASP A 216 18.96 9.31 -1.77
N PRO A 217 18.79 9.56 -3.09
CA PRO A 217 19.12 8.64 -4.18
C PRO A 217 20.64 8.51 -4.43
N LEU A 218 21.07 7.34 -4.90
CA LEU A 218 22.39 7.17 -5.51
C LEU A 218 22.35 7.74 -6.93
N VAL A 219 23.18 8.76 -7.21
CA VAL A 219 23.23 9.41 -8.52
C VAL A 219 24.42 8.90 -9.31
N LEU A 220 24.15 8.35 -10.49
CA LEU A 220 25.13 7.79 -11.41
C LEU A 220 25.29 8.72 -12.61
N ASP A 221 26.43 9.40 -12.69
CA ASP A 221 26.86 10.18 -13.86
C ASP A 221 27.76 9.30 -14.74
N ILE A 222 27.21 8.87 -15.88
CA ILE A 222 27.85 7.92 -16.80
C ILE A 222 28.32 8.67 -18.06
N PRO A 223 29.63 8.73 -18.35
CA PRO A 223 30.13 9.33 -19.58
C PRO A 223 29.74 8.48 -20.79
N VAL A 224 29.09 9.11 -21.77
CA VAL A 224 28.61 8.46 -22.99
C VAL A 224 29.10 9.26 -24.20
N PRO A 225 29.61 8.60 -25.26
CA PRO A 225 30.06 9.33 -26.44
C PRO A 225 28.93 10.14 -27.08
N ALA A 226 29.27 11.32 -27.59
CA ALA A 226 28.32 12.17 -28.29
C ALA A 226 27.98 11.56 -29.65
N ALA A 227 26.72 11.19 -29.85
CA ALA A 227 26.23 10.54 -31.07
C ALA A 227 24.70 10.60 -31.13
N THR A 228 24.18 10.27 -32.31
CA THR A 228 22.76 9.89 -32.48
C THR A 228 22.67 8.37 -32.50
N TYR A 229 22.02 7.80 -31.48
CA TYR A 229 21.85 6.37 -31.31
C TYR A 229 20.57 5.92 -32.02
N ALA A 230 20.72 5.33 -33.22
CA ALA A 230 19.61 4.97 -34.11
C ALA A 230 18.55 4.09 -33.43
N ASP A 231 18.98 3.07 -32.66
CA ASP A 231 18.08 2.12 -31.99
C ASP A 231 17.76 2.49 -30.53
N GLY A 232 18.23 3.67 -30.07
CA GLY A 232 18.22 4.08 -28.67
C GLY A 232 19.29 3.39 -27.82
N ILE A 233 19.23 3.61 -26.51
CA ILE A 233 20.13 3.04 -25.49
C ILE A 233 19.27 2.23 -24.52
N THR A 234 19.65 0.97 -24.30
CA THR A 234 19.03 0.09 -23.31
C THR A 234 19.81 0.17 -22.00
N ALA A 235 19.12 0.44 -20.89
CA ALA A 235 19.68 0.43 -19.54
C ALA A 235 19.27 -0.85 -18.78
N THR A 236 20.24 -1.58 -18.24
CA THR A 236 20.02 -2.82 -17.47
C THR A 236 20.62 -2.69 -16.08
N LEU A 237 19.78 -2.81 -15.05
CA LEU A 237 20.17 -2.78 -13.64
C LEU A 237 20.41 -4.21 -13.14
N GLN A 238 21.55 -4.43 -12.50
CA GLN A 238 21.92 -5.68 -11.86
C GLN A 238 22.28 -5.45 -10.39
N ILE A 239 21.72 -6.27 -9.51
CA ILE A 239 21.98 -6.28 -8.05
C ILE A 239 22.02 -7.74 -7.60
N GLY A 240 23.13 -8.17 -7.00
CA GLY A 240 23.36 -9.58 -6.69
C GLY A 240 23.27 -10.45 -7.96
N THR A 241 22.42 -11.48 -7.92
CA THR A 241 22.14 -12.37 -9.08
C THR A 241 20.97 -11.88 -9.95
N GLY A 242 20.24 -10.85 -9.53
CA GLY A 242 19.10 -10.31 -10.26
C GLY A 242 19.54 -9.34 -11.35
N SER A 243 18.88 -9.38 -12.51
CA SER A 243 19.12 -8.47 -13.64
C SER A 243 17.80 -8.11 -14.32
N ILE A 244 17.58 -6.82 -14.58
CA ILE A 244 16.35 -6.31 -15.20
C ILE A 244 16.64 -5.13 -16.13
N GLN A 245 15.95 -5.06 -17.27
CA GLN A 245 15.97 -3.87 -18.12
C GLN A 245 15.25 -2.73 -17.39
N ALA A 246 15.99 -1.70 -16.98
CA ALA A 246 15.46 -0.53 -16.30
C ALA A 246 14.61 0.34 -17.24
N PHE A 247 15.17 0.69 -18.40
CA PHE A 247 14.49 1.44 -19.46
C PHE A 247 15.19 1.24 -20.80
N LYS A 248 14.52 1.66 -21.88
CA LYS A 248 15.11 1.83 -23.21
C LYS A 248 14.71 3.20 -23.75
N THR A 249 15.67 3.98 -24.25
CA THR A 249 15.37 5.28 -24.87
C THR A 249 14.73 5.10 -26.25
N THR A 250 14.12 6.15 -26.77
CA THR A 250 13.56 6.16 -28.13
C THR A 250 14.64 5.98 -29.20
N SER A 251 14.25 5.48 -30.38
CA SER A 251 15.09 5.50 -31.58
C SER A 251 15.53 6.93 -31.93
N GLY A 252 16.76 7.08 -32.42
CA GLY A 252 17.36 8.37 -32.75
C GLY A 252 17.72 9.22 -31.52
N PHE A 253 17.90 8.61 -30.35
CA PHE A 253 18.27 9.33 -29.12
C PHE A 253 19.61 10.06 -29.29
N VAL A 254 19.64 11.35 -28.98
CA VAL A 254 20.83 12.20 -29.18
C VAL A 254 21.53 12.47 -27.85
N VAL A 255 22.82 12.17 -27.80
CA VAL A 255 23.73 12.58 -26.72
C VAL A 255 24.66 13.66 -27.26
N THR A 256 24.69 14.82 -26.58
CA THR A 256 25.50 15.97 -27.01
C THR A 256 26.72 16.12 -26.12
N ALA A 257 27.90 16.33 -26.72
CA ALA A 257 29.12 16.61 -25.99
C ALA A 257 28.97 17.86 -25.11
N GLY A 258 29.54 17.85 -23.91
CA GLY A 258 29.45 19.00 -23.00
C GLY A 258 28.16 19.09 -22.18
N THR A 259 27.22 18.17 -22.35
CA THR A 259 25.90 18.25 -21.70
C THR A 259 25.62 17.05 -20.79
N ILE A 260 24.87 17.31 -19.71
CA ILE A 260 24.27 16.27 -18.87
C ILE A 260 22.83 16.07 -19.33
N LYS A 261 22.47 14.83 -19.64
CA LYS A 261 21.12 14.40 -19.93
C LYS A 261 20.56 13.67 -18.72
N GLU A 262 19.56 14.29 -18.09
CA GLU A 262 18.77 13.65 -17.03
C GLU A 262 17.94 12.52 -17.64
N MET A 263 18.00 11.34 -17.03
CA MET A 263 17.29 10.13 -17.45
C MET A 263 16.17 9.80 -16.47
N PRO A 264 15.23 8.89 -16.82
CA PRO A 264 14.21 8.44 -15.88
C PRO A 264 14.83 7.91 -14.58
N ASP A 265 14.33 8.39 -13.45
CA ASP A 265 14.71 7.89 -12.13
C ASP A 265 14.21 6.44 -11.95
N ILE A 266 15.02 5.60 -11.31
CA ILE A 266 14.67 4.22 -10.97
C ILE A 266 14.31 4.22 -9.49
N ASN A 267 13.01 4.34 -9.21
CA ASN A 267 12.49 4.56 -7.86
C ASN A 267 11.95 3.29 -7.21
N ASP A 268 11.93 3.28 -5.87
CA ASP A 268 11.40 2.19 -5.05
C ASP A 268 12.03 0.83 -5.39
N ILE A 269 13.35 0.79 -5.57
CA ILE A 269 14.05 -0.45 -5.88
C ILE A 269 13.89 -1.42 -4.71
N LYS A 270 13.29 -2.59 -4.98
CA LYS A 270 13.12 -3.68 -4.03
C LYS A 270 13.75 -4.95 -4.57
N ILE A 271 14.42 -5.66 -3.68
CA ILE A 271 15.08 -6.94 -3.96
C ILE A 271 14.29 -8.02 -3.23
N ASP A 272 13.74 -8.97 -3.97
CA ASP A 272 13.15 -10.16 -3.38
C ASP A 272 14.28 -11.09 -2.90
N ALA A 273 14.42 -11.20 -1.59
CA ALA A 273 15.45 -12.03 -0.96
C ALA A 273 15.33 -13.53 -1.28
N SER A 274 14.15 -14.00 -1.70
CA SER A 274 13.88 -15.41 -1.97
C SER A 274 14.16 -15.81 -3.43
N THR A 275 13.89 -14.92 -4.38
CA THR A 275 14.04 -15.17 -5.83
C THR A 275 15.25 -14.46 -6.44
N GLY A 276 15.83 -13.47 -5.73
CA GLY A 276 16.83 -12.56 -6.28
C GLY A 276 16.24 -11.59 -7.32
N GLY A 277 14.91 -11.51 -7.45
CA GLY A 277 14.24 -10.61 -8.40
C GLY A 277 14.38 -9.14 -8.00
N ILE A 278 14.64 -8.28 -8.98
CA ILE A 278 14.67 -6.82 -8.81
C ILE A 278 13.35 -6.25 -9.33
N THR A 279 12.70 -5.43 -8.52
CA THR A 279 11.52 -4.64 -8.92
C THR A 279 11.76 -3.18 -8.60
N PHE A 280 11.20 -2.28 -9.41
CA PHE A 280 11.20 -0.84 -9.19
C PHE A 280 9.93 -0.27 -9.83
N SER A 281 9.48 0.90 -9.40
CA SER A 281 8.30 1.52 -9.99
C SER A 281 8.68 2.27 -11.27
N LYS A 282 8.13 1.85 -12.41
CA LYS A 282 8.25 2.59 -13.67
C LYS A 282 7.28 3.76 -13.65
N VAL A 283 7.80 4.99 -13.65
CA VAL A 283 6.98 6.20 -13.70
C VAL A 283 6.53 6.44 -15.15
N VAL A 284 5.24 6.69 -15.32
CA VAL A 284 4.61 6.98 -16.62
C VAL A 284 3.63 8.15 -16.46
N GLU A 285 3.41 8.91 -17.53
CA GLU A 285 2.60 10.13 -17.44
C GLU A 285 1.10 9.85 -17.40
N ASN A 286 0.63 8.81 -18.08
CA ASN A 286 -0.79 8.55 -18.31
C ASN A 286 -1.09 7.04 -18.42
N ALA A 287 -2.39 6.71 -18.51
CA ALA A 287 -2.88 5.33 -18.61
C ALA A 287 -2.37 4.57 -19.85
N GLU A 288 -2.23 5.23 -21.00
CA GLU A 288 -1.74 4.59 -22.24
C GLU A 288 -0.29 4.15 -22.09
N ASP A 289 0.56 5.04 -21.54
CA ASP A 289 1.96 4.74 -21.24
C ASP A 289 2.08 3.62 -20.18
N ALA A 290 1.15 3.54 -19.22
CA ALA A 290 1.09 2.46 -18.25
C ALA A 290 0.82 1.10 -18.91
N VAL A 291 -0.15 1.06 -19.84
CA VAL A 291 -0.46 -0.15 -20.62
C VAL A 291 0.73 -0.57 -21.46
N GLN A 292 1.39 0.37 -22.14
CA GLN A 292 2.58 0.05 -22.92
C GLN A 292 3.73 -0.45 -22.03
N ALA A 293 3.97 0.19 -20.89
CA ALA A 293 4.96 -0.24 -19.93
C ALA A 293 4.73 -1.69 -19.45
N MET A 294 3.48 -2.07 -19.21
CA MET A 294 3.12 -3.44 -18.83
C MET A 294 3.33 -4.44 -19.97
N LYS A 295 3.02 -4.06 -21.23
CA LYS A 295 3.31 -4.88 -22.42
C LYS A 295 4.81 -5.10 -22.61
N ASP A 296 5.62 -4.13 -22.23
CA ASP A 296 7.08 -4.21 -22.23
C ASP A 296 7.64 -5.01 -21.03
N GLY A 297 6.78 -5.51 -20.14
CA GLY A 297 7.15 -6.37 -19.02
C GLY A 297 7.20 -5.70 -17.64
N ALA A 298 6.86 -4.41 -17.52
CA ALA A 298 6.82 -3.74 -16.22
C ALA A 298 5.73 -4.34 -15.30
N LYS A 299 6.09 -4.59 -14.04
CA LYS A 299 5.19 -5.14 -13.01
C LYS A 299 4.82 -4.16 -11.90
N SER A 300 5.53 -3.05 -11.78
CA SER A 300 5.18 -1.95 -10.88
C SER A 300 5.23 -0.65 -11.68
N ILE A 301 4.12 0.07 -11.71
CA ILE A 301 3.96 1.30 -12.48
C ILE A 301 3.45 2.39 -11.55
N THR A 302 4.02 3.59 -11.65
CA THR A 302 3.47 4.80 -11.04
C THR A 302 2.93 5.70 -12.16
N VAL A 303 1.62 5.90 -12.19
CA VAL A 303 0.93 6.76 -13.15
C VAL A 303 0.76 8.15 -12.54
N ASN A 304 1.32 9.18 -13.18
CA ASN A 304 1.24 10.55 -12.65
C ASN A 304 -0.20 11.07 -12.64
N THR A 305 -0.91 10.89 -13.75
CA THR A 305 -2.28 11.39 -13.91
C THR A 305 -3.15 10.35 -14.63
N VAL A 306 -4.35 10.12 -14.11
CA VAL A 306 -5.43 9.44 -14.83
C VAL A 306 -6.54 10.45 -15.17
N LYS A 307 -7.05 10.38 -16.40
CA LYS A 307 -8.15 11.22 -16.90
C LYS A 307 -9.47 10.50 -16.78
N ALA A 308 -10.55 11.25 -16.96
CA ALA A 308 -11.89 10.68 -17.03
C ALA A 308 -12.01 9.67 -18.17
N ASN A 309 -12.51 8.48 -17.84
CA ASN A 309 -12.74 7.34 -18.72
C ASN A 309 -11.47 6.69 -19.27
N ASP A 310 -10.31 6.97 -18.66
CA ASP A 310 -9.10 6.23 -18.96
C ASP A 310 -9.30 4.73 -18.66
N ASN A 311 -8.68 3.90 -19.49
CA ASN A 311 -8.68 2.45 -19.35
C ASN A 311 -7.24 1.94 -19.19
N ILE A 312 -6.96 1.30 -18.07
CA ILE A 312 -5.70 0.61 -17.82
C ILE A 312 -5.96 -0.89 -17.99
N GLU A 313 -5.55 -1.43 -19.13
CA GLU A 313 -5.68 -2.84 -19.46
C GLU A 313 -4.49 -3.65 -18.91
N ILE A 314 -4.79 -4.63 -18.06
CA ILE A 314 -3.83 -5.46 -17.37
C ILE A 314 -3.49 -6.70 -18.22
N PRO A 315 -2.20 -6.95 -18.51
CA PRO A 315 -1.83 -8.12 -19.29
C PRO A 315 -2.07 -9.44 -18.54
N ALA A 316 -2.33 -10.52 -19.28
CA ALA A 316 -2.52 -11.88 -18.75
C ALA A 316 -1.28 -12.43 -18.02
N SER A 317 -0.13 -11.76 -18.09
CA SER A 317 1.06 -12.13 -17.34
C SER A 317 0.97 -11.78 -15.84
N SER A 318 -0.10 -11.10 -15.40
CA SER A 318 -0.33 -10.78 -13.99
C SER A 318 -0.87 -11.99 -13.23
N THR A 319 -0.09 -12.54 -12.30
CA THR A 319 -0.44 -13.75 -11.54
C THR A 319 -0.54 -13.47 -10.05
N SER A 320 -1.15 -14.36 -9.28
CA SER A 320 -1.19 -14.24 -7.81
C SER A 320 0.21 -14.20 -7.17
N SER A 321 1.18 -14.91 -7.76
CA SER A 321 2.58 -14.94 -7.29
C SER A 321 3.40 -13.71 -7.71
N ALA A 322 2.99 -13.04 -8.79
CA ALA A 322 3.67 -11.87 -9.36
C ALA A 322 2.63 -10.85 -9.87
N PRO A 323 1.91 -10.19 -8.96
CA PRO A 323 0.84 -9.27 -9.34
C PRO A 323 1.41 -7.99 -9.93
N VAL A 324 0.70 -7.43 -10.90
CA VAL A 324 0.93 -6.05 -11.34
C VAL A 324 0.50 -5.09 -10.24
N THR A 325 1.37 -4.11 -9.95
CA THR A 325 1.10 -3.01 -9.01
C THR A 325 0.97 -1.71 -9.77
N ILE A 326 -0.14 -1.01 -9.57
CA ILE A 326 -0.43 0.32 -10.12
C ILE A 326 -0.52 1.29 -8.95
N ASN A 327 0.41 2.23 -8.91
CA ASN A 327 0.35 3.39 -8.03
C ASN A 327 -0.14 4.57 -8.87
N ILE A 328 -1.08 5.35 -8.36
CA ILE A 328 -1.57 6.55 -9.05
C ILE A 328 -1.25 7.75 -8.17
N SER A 329 -0.32 8.60 -8.63
CA SER A 329 0.20 9.72 -7.83
C SER A 329 -0.87 10.74 -7.47
N SER A 330 -1.84 10.93 -8.36
CA SER A 330 -3.00 11.77 -8.09
C SER A 330 -4.23 11.26 -8.84
N VAL A 331 -5.32 11.10 -8.11
CA VAL A 331 -6.65 10.84 -8.69
C VAL A 331 -7.54 12.03 -8.38
N SER A 332 -8.12 12.61 -9.43
CA SER A 332 -9.19 13.61 -9.28
C SER A 332 -10.54 12.91 -9.07
N THR A 333 -11.66 13.64 -9.03
CA THR A 333 -13.02 13.07 -8.94
C THR A 333 -13.47 12.34 -10.23
N THR A 334 -12.57 12.17 -11.19
CA THR A 334 -12.85 11.51 -12.47
C THR A 334 -12.85 10.00 -12.32
N SER A 335 -13.75 9.33 -13.05
CA SER A 335 -13.80 7.87 -13.14
C SER A 335 -12.74 7.33 -14.09
N PHE A 336 -12.13 6.19 -13.77
CA PHE A 336 -11.30 5.40 -14.69
C PHE A 336 -11.50 3.91 -14.43
N THR A 337 -11.11 3.09 -15.40
CA THR A 337 -11.28 1.64 -15.36
C THR A 337 -9.93 0.94 -15.34
N VAL A 338 -9.81 -0.08 -14.48
CA VAL A 338 -8.72 -1.06 -14.52
C VAL A 338 -9.35 -2.40 -14.89
N LYS A 339 -8.94 -2.96 -16.03
CA LYS A 339 -9.56 -4.17 -16.58
C LYS A 339 -8.54 -5.22 -16.99
N GLY A 340 -8.86 -6.50 -16.80
CA GLY A 340 -8.05 -7.60 -17.34
C GLY A 340 -8.23 -7.75 -18.86
N VAL A 341 -7.22 -8.27 -19.55
CA VAL A 341 -7.41 -8.78 -20.92
C VAL A 341 -8.28 -10.03 -20.93
N SER A 342 -9.07 -10.23 -21.99
CA SER A 342 -9.87 -11.45 -22.19
C SER A 342 -8.97 -12.69 -22.15
N GLY A 343 -9.04 -13.46 -21.06
CA GLY A 343 -8.12 -14.58 -20.80
C GLY A 343 -7.36 -14.52 -19.47
N GLY A 344 -7.60 -13.52 -18.61
CA GLY A 344 -7.37 -13.63 -17.16
C GLY A 344 -6.12 -12.94 -16.64
N ALA A 345 -6.26 -11.68 -16.22
CA ALA A 345 -5.37 -11.15 -15.19
C ALA A 345 -5.80 -11.74 -13.84
N GLU A 346 -4.91 -12.47 -13.17
CA GLU A 346 -5.27 -13.14 -11.92
C GLU A 346 -5.23 -12.19 -10.73
N ALA A 347 -4.22 -11.32 -10.62
CA ALA A 347 -4.05 -10.50 -9.43
C ALA A 347 -3.49 -9.10 -9.73
N VAL A 348 -4.07 -8.06 -9.13
CA VAL A 348 -3.64 -6.66 -9.29
C VAL A 348 -3.66 -5.93 -7.95
N LYS A 349 -2.70 -5.03 -7.75
CA LYS A 349 -2.66 -4.11 -6.61
C LYS A 349 -2.83 -2.67 -7.11
N ILE A 350 -3.78 -1.93 -6.55
CA ILE A 350 -4.09 -0.55 -6.96
C ILE A 350 -3.96 0.36 -5.74
N ASN A 351 -3.06 1.34 -5.81
CA ASN A 351 -2.74 2.23 -4.70
C ASN A 351 -2.95 3.69 -5.10
N VAL A 352 -3.62 4.43 -4.23
CA VAL A 352 -3.73 5.90 -4.31
C VAL A 352 -3.30 6.53 -2.98
N PRO A 353 -2.88 7.80 -2.95
CA PRO A 353 -2.61 8.51 -1.72
C PRO A 353 -3.84 8.64 -0.83
N THR A 354 -3.65 8.71 0.49
CA THR A 354 -4.68 9.14 1.44
C THR A 354 -5.19 10.55 1.07
N GLY A 355 -6.47 10.82 1.28
CA GLY A 355 -7.16 12.07 0.89
C GLY A 355 -7.61 12.13 -0.57
N SER A 356 -7.32 11.08 -1.35
CA SER A 356 -7.78 10.92 -2.74
C SER A 356 -9.30 10.88 -2.85
N LYS A 357 -9.82 11.26 -4.03
CA LYS A 357 -11.26 11.28 -4.35
C LYS A 357 -11.59 10.51 -5.62
N GLY A 358 -10.79 9.51 -5.95
CA GLY A 358 -10.91 8.75 -7.19
C GLY A 358 -12.21 7.95 -7.26
N THR A 359 -12.70 7.74 -8.48
CA THR A 359 -13.73 6.74 -8.79
C THR A 359 -13.12 5.65 -9.66
N LEU A 360 -13.17 4.39 -9.21
CA LEU A 360 -12.57 3.26 -9.88
C LEU A 360 -13.64 2.25 -10.32
N THR A 361 -13.51 1.74 -11.53
CA THR A 361 -14.19 0.52 -11.97
C THR A 361 -13.14 -0.59 -12.18
N VAL A 362 -13.39 -1.76 -11.61
CA VAL A 362 -12.59 -2.97 -11.80
C VAL A 362 -13.39 -3.99 -12.57
N GLU A 363 -12.82 -4.51 -13.66
CA GLU A 363 -13.46 -5.49 -14.55
C GLU A 363 -12.51 -6.64 -14.89
N ASP A 364 -13.03 -7.85 -15.02
CA ASP A 364 -12.30 -9.01 -15.57
C ASP A 364 -10.95 -9.31 -14.91
N ILE A 365 -10.81 -9.05 -13.60
CA ILE A 365 -9.63 -9.38 -12.80
C ILE A 365 -10.05 -10.30 -11.67
N ASP A 366 -9.32 -11.39 -11.45
CA ASP A 366 -9.75 -12.41 -10.49
C ASP A 366 -9.60 -11.93 -9.03
N HIS A 367 -8.44 -11.39 -8.67
CA HIS A 367 -8.10 -10.87 -7.33
C HIS A 367 -7.61 -9.42 -7.40
N VAL A 368 -8.16 -8.54 -6.57
CA VAL A 368 -7.72 -7.14 -6.52
C VAL A 368 -7.49 -6.70 -5.10
N GLU A 369 -6.32 -6.12 -4.82
CA GLU A 369 -6.04 -5.41 -3.57
C GLU A 369 -6.05 -3.90 -3.82
N ILE A 370 -6.75 -3.16 -2.96
CA ILE A 370 -6.82 -1.70 -3.05
C ILE A 370 -6.38 -1.02 -1.75
N SER A 371 -5.67 0.10 -1.88
CA SER A 371 -5.30 0.98 -0.76
C SER A 371 -5.62 2.44 -1.05
N GLY A 372 -5.57 3.28 -0.01
CA GLY A 372 -5.85 4.71 -0.10
C GLY A 372 -7.34 5.07 0.01
N ASP A 373 -7.66 6.31 -0.39
CA ASP A 373 -9.00 6.88 -0.22
C ASP A 373 -9.75 6.96 -1.56
N TRP A 374 -11.02 6.57 -1.54
CA TRP A 374 -11.87 6.45 -2.73
C TRP A 374 -13.24 7.08 -2.51
N GLU A 375 -13.71 7.84 -3.52
CA GLU A 375 -15.09 8.31 -3.54
C GLU A 375 -16.04 7.18 -3.89
N LYS A 376 -15.65 6.34 -4.86
CA LYS A 376 -16.43 5.20 -5.28
C LYS A 376 -15.55 4.12 -5.90
N VAL A 377 -15.85 2.86 -5.60
CA VAL A 377 -15.28 1.71 -6.30
C VAL A 377 -16.41 0.81 -6.76
N THR A 378 -16.43 0.46 -8.05
CA THR A 378 -17.27 -0.60 -8.59
C THR A 378 -16.39 -1.81 -8.87
N ALA A 379 -16.60 -2.90 -8.15
CA ALA A 379 -15.77 -4.10 -8.21
C ALA A 379 -16.51 -5.25 -8.90
N SER A 380 -15.93 -5.72 -10.00
CA SER A 380 -16.24 -7.01 -10.63
C SER A 380 -14.98 -7.86 -10.57
N THR A 381 -14.96 -8.81 -9.64
CA THR A 381 -13.87 -9.78 -9.48
C THR A 381 -14.27 -11.17 -9.98
N GLY A 382 -13.30 -12.03 -10.22
CA GLY A 382 -13.52 -13.41 -10.69
C GLY A 382 -14.06 -14.33 -9.59
N GLU A 383 -13.53 -15.55 -9.50
CA GLU A 383 -13.81 -16.47 -8.39
C GLU A 383 -13.08 -16.01 -7.10
N ASN A 384 -12.00 -15.26 -7.25
CA ASN A 384 -11.24 -14.67 -6.16
C ASN A 384 -11.90 -13.38 -5.59
N THR A 385 -11.17 -12.64 -4.75
CA THR A 385 -11.74 -11.65 -3.82
C THR A 385 -11.26 -10.22 -4.11
N PHE A 386 -12.14 -9.24 -3.94
CA PHE A 386 -11.79 -7.83 -3.83
C PHE A 386 -11.39 -7.49 -2.39
N VAL A 387 -10.14 -7.09 -2.18
CA VAL A 387 -9.52 -6.87 -0.86
C VAL A 387 -9.31 -5.39 -0.61
N VAL A 388 -9.99 -4.86 0.41
CA VAL A 388 -9.78 -3.51 0.95
C VAL A 388 -8.71 -3.58 2.04
N LYS A 389 -7.53 -2.99 1.78
CA LYS A 389 -6.38 -3.05 2.69
C LYS A 389 -6.58 -2.15 3.92
N ALA A 390 -5.84 -2.46 4.98
CA ALA A 390 -5.87 -1.70 6.23
C ALA A 390 -5.58 -0.21 5.96
N GLY A 391 -6.32 0.68 6.61
CA GLY A 391 -6.20 2.12 6.45
C GLY A 391 -6.83 2.69 5.17
N ALA A 392 -7.35 1.86 4.26
CA ALA A 392 -8.10 2.33 3.10
C ALA A 392 -9.50 2.84 3.52
N VAL A 393 -9.97 3.89 2.85
CA VAL A 393 -11.28 4.49 3.08
C VAL A 393 -12.06 4.54 1.77
N ILE A 394 -13.20 3.84 1.70
CA ILE A 394 -14.07 3.83 0.53
C ILE A 394 -15.44 4.37 0.95
N LYS A 395 -15.87 5.47 0.32
CA LYS A 395 -17.21 6.02 0.62
C LYS A 395 -18.34 5.15 0.06
N GLU A 396 -18.22 4.67 -1.18
CA GLU A 396 -19.17 3.72 -1.78
C GLU A 396 -18.43 2.59 -2.49
N LEU A 397 -18.64 1.36 -2.04
CA LEU A 397 -18.23 0.13 -2.72
C LEU A 397 -19.46 -0.53 -3.34
N VAL A 398 -19.47 -0.71 -4.66
CA VAL A 398 -20.48 -1.47 -5.39
C VAL A 398 -19.85 -2.79 -5.82
N VAL A 399 -20.46 -3.92 -5.48
CA VAL A 399 -19.95 -5.24 -5.87
C VAL A 399 -20.91 -5.86 -6.87
N THR A 400 -20.45 -6.01 -8.10
CA THR A 400 -21.24 -6.56 -9.22
C THR A 400 -20.90 -8.03 -9.49
N LYS A 401 -19.75 -8.50 -8.99
CA LYS A 401 -19.32 -9.90 -9.05
C LYS A 401 -18.19 -10.19 -8.06
N GLY A 402 -18.19 -11.41 -7.51
CA GLY A 402 -17.12 -11.94 -6.67
C GLY A 402 -17.33 -11.66 -5.18
N ASN A 403 -16.33 -12.00 -4.38
CA ASN A 403 -16.37 -11.87 -2.92
C ASN A 403 -15.54 -10.68 -2.44
N ILE A 404 -15.65 -10.34 -1.15
CA ILE A 404 -14.88 -9.25 -0.56
C ILE A 404 -14.09 -9.66 0.69
N GLU A 405 -12.99 -8.96 0.93
CA GLU A 405 -12.29 -8.93 2.20
C GLU A 405 -12.09 -7.47 2.61
N ILE A 406 -12.46 -7.16 3.85
CA ILE A 406 -12.20 -5.85 4.45
C ILE A 406 -11.22 -6.09 5.58
N ALA A 407 -10.03 -5.52 5.48
CA ALA A 407 -9.00 -5.63 6.51
C ALA A 407 -9.44 -4.90 7.79
N THR A 408 -8.80 -5.25 8.92
CA THR A 408 -8.95 -4.46 10.15
C THR A 408 -8.48 -3.02 9.88
N ASP A 409 -9.18 -2.05 10.46
CA ASP A 409 -8.94 -0.60 10.29
C ASP A 409 -9.21 -0.02 8.89
N ALA A 410 -9.69 -0.82 7.94
CA ALA A 410 -10.29 -0.29 6.71
C ALA A 410 -11.71 0.24 6.99
N VAL A 411 -12.13 1.26 6.23
CA VAL A 411 -13.48 1.85 6.34
C VAL A 411 -14.18 1.76 4.99
N VAL A 412 -15.35 1.11 4.98
CA VAL A 412 -16.30 1.16 3.87
C VAL A 412 -17.58 1.78 4.39
N ASN A 413 -17.93 2.98 3.92
CA ASN A 413 -19.10 3.70 4.45
C ASN A 413 -20.42 3.17 3.91
N LYS A 414 -20.43 2.77 2.63
CA LYS A 414 -21.57 2.19 1.95
C LYS A 414 -21.12 1.03 1.08
N LEU A 415 -21.76 -0.13 1.26
CA LEU A 415 -21.60 -1.33 0.45
C LEU A 415 -22.91 -1.61 -0.27
N THR A 416 -22.91 -1.60 -1.59
CA THR A 416 -24.08 -1.91 -2.43
C THR A 416 -23.84 -3.23 -3.15
N LEU A 417 -24.79 -4.16 -3.01
CA LEU A 417 -24.74 -5.47 -3.67
C LEU A 417 -25.52 -5.41 -4.98
N GLU A 418 -24.87 -5.78 -6.08
CA GLU A 418 -25.50 -6.11 -7.38
C GLU A 418 -25.28 -7.59 -7.75
N ALA A 419 -24.71 -8.36 -6.82
CA ALA A 419 -24.56 -9.80 -6.85
C ALA A 419 -24.60 -10.35 -5.41
N ASP A 420 -24.72 -11.67 -5.27
CA ASP A 420 -24.52 -12.31 -3.98
C ASP A 420 -23.04 -12.19 -3.57
N VAL A 421 -22.80 -11.78 -2.33
CA VAL A 421 -21.45 -11.46 -1.83
C VAL A 421 -21.18 -12.20 -0.53
N THR A 422 -20.04 -12.87 -0.46
CA THR A 422 -19.46 -13.31 0.82
C THR A 422 -18.36 -12.34 1.24
N ILE A 423 -18.40 -11.91 2.50
CA ILE A 423 -17.21 -11.34 3.13
C ILE A 423 -16.39 -12.47 3.75
N ASN A 424 -15.21 -12.72 3.19
CA ASN A 424 -14.35 -13.84 3.57
C ASN A 424 -13.51 -13.52 4.82
N SER A 425 -13.32 -12.23 5.10
CA SER A 425 -12.68 -11.76 6.33
C SER A 425 -13.71 -11.50 7.44
N ARG A 426 -13.19 -11.37 8.66
CA ARG A 426 -14.00 -10.90 9.78
C ARG A 426 -14.41 -9.44 9.55
N LEU A 427 -15.71 -9.16 9.63
CA LEU A 427 -16.22 -7.79 9.53
C LEU A 427 -16.05 -7.01 10.84
N TYR A 428 -15.45 -5.83 10.72
CA TYR A 428 -15.33 -4.84 11.77
C TYR A 428 -15.92 -3.52 11.31
N VAL A 429 -16.76 -2.89 12.16
CA VAL A 429 -17.15 -1.49 12.01
C VAL A 429 -16.33 -0.69 13.03
N PRO A 430 -15.37 0.14 12.59
CA PRO A 430 -14.47 0.89 13.48
C PRO A 430 -15.19 1.89 14.40
N VAL A 431 -14.46 2.40 15.39
CA VAL A 431 -14.97 3.39 16.36
C VAL A 431 -15.49 4.63 15.63
N GLY A 432 -16.73 5.02 15.91
CA GLY A 432 -17.40 6.18 15.31
C GLY A 432 -17.70 6.08 13.81
N ALA A 433 -17.37 4.95 13.16
CA ALA A 433 -17.62 4.75 11.74
C ALA A 433 -19.03 4.19 11.49
N LYS A 434 -19.62 4.57 10.35
CA LYS A 434 -20.87 3.99 9.87
C LYS A 434 -20.61 3.18 8.61
N MET A 435 -21.12 1.96 8.57
CA MET A 435 -21.22 1.12 7.39
C MET A 435 -22.69 0.84 7.08
N GLU A 436 -23.15 1.26 5.91
CA GLU A 436 -24.46 0.94 5.36
C GLU A 436 -24.32 -0.15 4.30
N VAL A 437 -25.07 -1.24 4.42
CA VAL A 437 -25.11 -2.34 3.44
C VAL A 437 -26.47 -2.34 2.78
N ILE A 438 -26.49 -2.04 1.48
CA ILE A 438 -27.67 -2.09 0.64
C ILE A 438 -27.67 -3.45 -0.06
N LEU A 439 -28.56 -4.35 0.42
CA LEU A 439 -28.64 -5.72 -0.06
C LEU A 439 -29.43 -5.83 -1.37
N GLY A 440 -30.41 -4.94 -1.59
CA GLY A 440 -31.41 -5.14 -2.64
C GLY A 440 -32.13 -6.48 -2.44
N THR A 441 -32.06 -7.35 -3.45
CA THR A 441 -32.59 -8.73 -3.41
C THR A 441 -31.49 -9.80 -3.28
N HIS A 442 -30.23 -9.38 -3.13
CA HIS A 442 -29.06 -10.25 -3.09
C HIS A 442 -28.79 -10.81 -1.70
N GLU A 443 -28.01 -11.89 -1.64
CA GLU A 443 -27.54 -12.51 -0.41
C GLU A 443 -26.18 -11.95 0.03
N PHE A 444 -26.13 -11.44 1.26
CA PHE A 444 -24.89 -11.09 1.95
C PHE A 444 -24.51 -12.19 2.94
N THR A 445 -23.41 -12.89 2.68
CA THR A 445 -22.89 -13.94 3.59
C THR A 445 -21.76 -13.39 4.44
N LEU A 446 -21.92 -13.43 5.76
CA LEU A 446 -20.85 -13.16 6.72
C LEU A 446 -20.04 -14.45 6.93
N GLY A 447 -18.81 -14.50 6.42
CA GLY A 447 -17.94 -15.67 6.48
C GLY A 447 -17.09 -15.79 7.76
N GLY A 448 -16.66 -17.01 8.05
CA GLY A 448 -15.70 -17.33 9.13
C GLY A 448 -16.31 -17.68 10.49
N ASP A 449 -15.47 -18.12 11.43
CA ASP A 449 -15.87 -18.65 12.74
C ASP A 449 -15.86 -17.60 13.88
N TYR A 450 -15.74 -16.32 13.54
CA TYR A 450 -15.50 -15.23 14.49
C TYR A 450 -16.78 -14.46 14.84
N TYR A 451 -16.69 -13.32 15.55
CA TYR A 451 -17.81 -12.40 15.70
C TYR A 451 -17.67 -11.24 14.72
N THR A 452 -18.71 -10.87 13.99
CA THR A 452 -18.80 -9.51 13.43
C THR A 452 -18.84 -8.51 14.59
N ARG A 453 -18.04 -7.45 14.54
CA ARG A 453 -17.94 -6.49 15.65
C ARG A 453 -18.24 -5.08 15.22
N ILE A 454 -19.08 -4.41 16.00
CA ILE A 454 -19.36 -2.98 15.88
C ILE A 454 -18.72 -2.30 17.09
N TYR A 455 -17.66 -1.52 16.89
CA TYR A 455 -16.95 -0.85 17.98
C TYR A 455 -17.68 0.42 18.45
N GLY A 456 -17.16 1.04 19.52
CA GLY A 456 -17.83 2.15 20.20
C GLY A 456 -18.21 3.31 19.27
N GLY A 457 -19.45 3.80 19.38
CA GLY A 457 -20.03 4.81 18.50
C GLY A 457 -20.19 4.40 17.03
N GLY A 458 -19.76 3.18 16.66
CA GLY A 458 -19.89 2.65 15.31
C GLY A 458 -21.31 2.17 15.01
N GLU A 459 -21.66 2.12 13.73
CA GLU A 459 -23.01 1.79 13.26
C GLU A 459 -22.97 0.86 12.04
N LEU A 460 -23.67 -0.27 12.12
CA LEU A 460 -23.95 -1.14 10.98
C LEU A 460 -25.42 -1.06 10.62
N VAL A 461 -25.73 -0.71 9.36
CA VAL A 461 -27.08 -0.67 8.83
C VAL A 461 -27.22 -1.70 7.72
N LEU A 462 -28.20 -2.59 7.82
CA LEU A 462 -28.55 -3.58 6.79
C LEU A 462 -29.93 -3.24 6.22
N THR A 463 -29.99 -2.90 4.93
CA THR A 463 -31.25 -2.53 4.27
C THR A 463 -31.49 -3.39 3.04
N GLY A 464 -32.60 -4.14 3.06
CA GLY A 464 -33.08 -4.90 1.91
C GLY A 464 -34.19 -4.20 1.13
N ASP A 465 -34.63 -4.85 0.06
CA ASP A 465 -35.78 -4.39 -0.73
C ASP A 465 -37.09 -4.41 0.07
N GLU A 466 -37.95 -3.41 -0.10
CA GLU A 466 -39.21 -3.29 0.66
C GLU A 466 -40.19 -4.44 0.42
N THR A 467 -40.20 -5.01 -0.79
CA THR A 467 -41.14 -6.05 -1.20
C THR A 467 -40.54 -7.44 -1.04
N TYR A 468 -39.31 -7.63 -1.53
CA TYR A 468 -38.68 -8.95 -1.63
C TYR A 468 -37.73 -9.26 -0.48
N LYS A 469 -37.40 -8.26 0.34
CA LYS A 469 -36.39 -8.31 1.40
C LYS A 469 -34.98 -8.64 0.88
N GLY A 470 -33.98 -8.15 1.60
CA GLY A 470 -32.58 -8.56 1.44
C GLY A 470 -32.32 -9.85 2.20
N LYS A 471 -31.27 -10.60 1.85
CA LYS A 471 -30.93 -11.86 2.54
C LYS A 471 -29.58 -11.75 3.24
N VAL A 472 -29.52 -12.19 4.49
CA VAL A 472 -28.27 -12.28 5.25
C VAL A 472 -28.09 -13.69 5.76
N THR A 473 -27.00 -14.33 5.37
CA THR A 473 -26.55 -15.61 5.95
C THR A 473 -25.35 -15.35 6.85
N ASP A 474 -25.59 -15.34 8.15
CA ASP A 474 -24.55 -15.17 9.16
C ASP A 474 -23.96 -16.52 9.56
N LYS A 475 -22.78 -16.84 9.02
CA LYS A 475 -22.02 -18.05 9.39
C LYS A 475 -21.08 -17.79 10.58
N THR A 476 -21.07 -16.57 11.11
CA THR A 476 -20.24 -16.15 12.24
C THR A 476 -20.88 -16.58 13.57
N ALA A 477 -20.19 -16.33 14.68
CA ALA A 477 -20.74 -16.51 16.03
C ALA A 477 -21.87 -15.51 16.38
N GLY A 478 -22.06 -14.48 15.56
CA GLY A 478 -23.07 -13.45 15.71
C GLY A 478 -22.50 -12.04 15.50
N ILE A 479 -23.40 -11.07 15.38
CA ILE A 479 -23.09 -9.64 15.35
C ILE A 479 -23.03 -9.12 16.79
N SER A 480 -21.84 -8.75 17.23
CA SER A 480 -21.53 -8.23 18.56
C SER A 480 -21.43 -6.71 18.53
N LEU A 481 -22.30 -6.03 19.27
CA LEU A 481 -22.15 -4.61 19.59
C LEU A 481 -21.09 -4.49 20.69
N TYR A 482 -19.85 -4.24 20.26
CA TYR A 482 -18.61 -4.33 21.03
C TYR A 482 -18.04 -2.93 21.37
N GLY A 483 -18.86 -2.06 21.95
CA GLY A 483 -18.41 -0.76 22.43
C GLY A 483 -19.55 0.14 22.88
N ASP A 484 -19.23 1.15 23.68
CA ASP A 484 -20.21 2.14 24.13
C ASP A 484 -20.80 2.88 22.92
N GLY A 485 -22.12 3.05 22.87
CA GLY A 485 -22.79 3.75 21.78
C GLY A 485 -22.82 3.00 20.45
N ALA A 486 -22.40 1.72 20.39
CA ALA A 486 -22.48 0.91 19.18
C ALA A 486 -23.93 0.68 18.73
N LYS A 487 -24.19 0.67 17.43
CA LYS A 487 -25.54 0.59 16.86
C LYS A 487 -25.65 -0.44 15.76
N PHE A 488 -26.75 -1.19 15.77
CA PHE A 488 -27.14 -2.07 14.69
C PHE A 488 -28.56 -1.76 14.25
N THR A 489 -28.74 -1.57 12.96
CA THR A 489 -30.06 -1.35 12.34
C THR A 489 -30.28 -2.35 11.22
N MET A 490 -31.47 -2.96 11.17
CA MET A 490 -31.86 -3.89 10.11
C MET A 490 -33.29 -3.62 9.65
N LYS A 491 -33.46 -3.42 8.34
CA LYS A 491 -34.77 -3.11 7.74
C LYS A 491 -35.02 -3.92 6.48
N ASN A 492 -36.18 -4.57 6.40
CA ASN A 492 -36.59 -5.40 5.26
C ASN A 492 -35.59 -6.52 4.95
N VAL A 493 -35.18 -7.31 5.95
CA VAL A 493 -34.17 -8.37 5.77
C VAL A 493 -34.68 -9.72 6.26
N ASP A 494 -34.37 -10.78 5.52
CA ASP A 494 -34.41 -12.16 5.97
C ASP A 494 -33.01 -12.59 6.44
N TYR A 495 -32.82 -12.63 7.75
CA TYR A 495 -31.57 -12.96 8.42
C TYR A 495 -31.58 -14.41 8.91
N LYS A 496 -30.49 -15.13 8.67
CA LYS A 496 -30.27 -16.49 9.16
C LYS A 496 -28.94 -16.60 9.90
N ALA A 497 -28.98 -16.84 11.20
CA ALA A 497 -27.81 -17.29 11.96
C ALA A 497 -27.56 -18.77 11.64
N ALA A 498 -26.67 -19.04 10.68
CA ALA A 498 -26.44 -20.37 10.15
C ALA A 498 -25.48 -21.22 10.99
N LYS A 499 -24.66 -20.59 11.83
CA LYS A 499 -23.69 -21.30 12.69
C LYS A 499 -24.39 -22.08 13.80
N THR A 500 -23.93 -23.30 14.05
CA THR A 500 -24.29 -24.08 15.24
C THR A 500 -23.91 -23.31 16.51
N GLY A 501 -24.87 -23.08 17.39
CA GLY A 501 -24.67 -22.20 18.56
C GLY A 501 -24.56 -20.71 18.22
N GLY A 502 -24.98 -20.31 17.02
CA GLY A 502 -25.02 -18.92 16.58
C GLY A 502 -25.92 -18.06 17.46
N ARG A 503 -25.45 -16.86 17.79
CA ARG A 503 -26.09 -15.95 18.75
C ARG A 503 -26.87 -14.81 18.10
N GLY A 504 -27.00 -14.79 16.78
CA GLY A 504 -27.68 -13.71 16.07
C GLY A 504 -27.05 -12.35 16.38
N VAL A 505 -27.85 -11.36 16.76
CA VAL A 505 -27.39 -9.99 17.08
C VAL A 505 -27.45 -9.78 18.59
N PHE A 506 -26.37 -9.24 19.17
CA PHE A 506 -26.32 -9.04 20.61
C PHE A 506 -25.49 -7.87 21.09
N ILE A 507 -25.91 -7.33 22.24
CA ILE A 507 -25.15 -6.35 23.00
C ILE A 507 -24.09 -7.09 23.82
N ASP A 508 -22.82 -6.79 23.55
CA ASP A 508 -21.69 -7.36 24.28
C ASP A 508 -21.60 -6.75 25.69
N LYS A 509 -20.89 -7.45 26.57
CA LYS A 509 -20.82 -7.16 28.00
C LYS A 509 -20.20 -5.78 28.26
N ARG A 510 -20.61 -5.16 29.38
CA ARG A 510 -20.07 -3.92 29.97
C ARG A 510 -20.37 -2.62 29.20
N TYR A 511 -20.77 -2.72 27.94
CA TYR A 511 -20.97 -1.52 27.13
C TYR A 511 -22.33 -0.87 27.38
N SER A 512 -22.32 0.45 27.35
CA SER A 512 -23.46 1.32 27.62
C SER A 512 -23.94 2.01 26.34
N SER A 513 -25.20 2.44 26.33
CA SER A 513 -25.80 3.19 25.22
C SER A 513 -25.78 2.46 23.87
N ALA A 514 -25.64 1.13 23.86
CA ALA A 514 -25.73 0.31 22.67
C ALA A 514 -27.19 0.15 22.22
N LEU A 515 -27.43 0.16 20.90
CA LEU A 515 -28.76 0.17 20.32
C LEU A 515 -28.91 -0.91 19.25
N ILE A 516 -29.98 -1.70 19.34
CA ILE A 516 -30.44 -2.60 18.29
C ILE A 516 -31.80 -2.10 17.80
N ASP A 517 -31.96 -1.90 16.49
CA ASP A 517 -33.21 -1.51 15.85
C ASP A 517 -33.52 -2.45 14.67
N ILE A 518 -34.65 -3.16 14.72
CA ILE A 518 -35.04 -4.14 13.68
C ILE A 518 -36.48 -3.89 13.26
N GLU A 519 -36.68 -3.61 11.97
CA GLU A 519 -37.97 -3.30 11.36
C GLU A 519 -38.27 -4.22 10.18
N ASN A 520 -39.53 -4.67 10.08
CA ASN A 520 -40.06 -5.41 8.93
C ASN A 520 -39.17 -6.58 8.46
N SER A 521 -38.60 -7.32 9.40
CA SER A 521 -37.56 -8.31 9.12
C SER A 521 -37.92 -9.69 9.67
N THR A 522 -37.34 -10.72 9.08
CA THR A 522 -37.44 -12.11 9.55
C THR A 522 -36.07 -12.54 10.04
N MET A 523 -35.98 -13.13 11.22
CA MET A 523 -34.73 -13.63 11.76
C MET A 523 -34.88 -15.06 12.26
N VAL A 524 -34.06 -15.95 11.70
CA VAL A 524 -33.96 -17.35 12.11
C VAL A 524 -32.64 -17.57 12.85
N GLY A 525 -32.73 -17.88 14.14
CA GLY A 525 -31.63 -18.14 15.04
C GLY A 525 -31.44 -19.63 15.34
N LYS A 526 -30.25 -19.98 15.82
CA LYS A 526 -30.01 -21.29 16.47
C LYS A 526 -30.22 -21.18 17.97
N TYR A 527 -29.24 -20.64 18.69
CA TYR A 527 -29.45 -20.33 20.11
C TYR A 527 -30.37 -19.12 20.23
N PHE A 528 -29.99 -18.01 19.60
CA PHE A 528 -30.68 -16.74 19.77
C PHE A 528 -30.91 -16.01 18.44
N CYS A 529 -32.00 -15.25 18.36
CA CYS A 529 -32.13 -14.21 17.35
C CYS A 529 -31.53 -12.91 17.90
N VAL A 530 -32.13 -12.35 18.95
CA VAL A 530 -31.63 -11.12 19.59
C VAL A 530 -31.33 -11.41 21.05
N ASN A 531 -30.14 -11.04 21.53
CA ASN A 531 -29.82 -11.24 22.93
C ASN A 531 -28.93 -10.17 23.55
N THR A 532 -28.71 -10.32 24.85
CA THR A 532 -27.73 -9.58 25.62
C THR A 532 -26.85 -10.55 26.40
N ASN A 533 -25.55 -10.31 26.38
CA ASN A 533 -24.59 -11.17 27.06
C ASN A 533 -24.56 -10.89 28.58
N ALA A 534 -24.07 -11.84 29.37
CA ALA A 534 -24.56 -12.09 30.72
C ALA A 534 -23.47 -12.05 31.83
N THR A 535 -22.39 -11.27 31.66
CA THR A 535 -21.26 -11.23 32.62
C THR A 535 -21.03 -9.84 33.20
N THR A 536 -20.79 -9.75 34.52
CA THR A 536 -20.47 -8.51 35.23
C THR A 536 -19.07 -7.97 34.91
N GLU A 537 -18.82 -6.66 34.92
CA GLU A 537 -19.78 -5.55 35.10
C GLU A 537 -20.74 -5.38 33.91
N VAL A 538 -21.91 -4.79 34.16
CA VAL A 538 -22.99 -4.64 33.19
C VAL A 538 -23.16 -3.17 32.85
N GLY A 539 -23.20 -2.87 31.55
CA GLY A 539 -23.40 -1.50 31.07
C GLY A 539 -24.83 -1.00 31.26
N SER A 540 -25.07 0.27 30.94
CA SER A 540 -26.33 0.98 31.20
C SER A 540 -26.90 1.64 29.94
N ASN A 541 -28.16 2.07 29.98
CA ASN A 541 -28.80 2.83 28.90
C ASN A 541 -28.82 2.13 27.52
N ASN A 542 -28.77 0.80 27.52
CA ASN A 542 -28.89 -0.02 26.32
C ASN A 542 -30.37 -0.15 25.91
N ALA A 543 -30.64 -0.19 24.61
CA ALA A 543 -32.01 -0.34 24.11
C ALA A 543 -32.11 -1.29 22.91
N ILE A 544 -33.27 -1.95 22.81
CA ILE A 544 -33.65 -2.84 21.73
C ILE A 544 -35.05 -2.42 21.26
N THR A 545 -35.16 -1.99 20.00
CA THR A 545 -36.42 -1.62 19.35
C THR A 545 -36.71 -2.61 18.23
N LEU A 546 -37.90 -3.21 18.25
CA LEU A 546 -38.31 -4.24 17.28
C LEU A 546 -39.70 -3.88 16.76
N SER A 547 -39.91 -3.92 15.45
CA SER A 547 -41.23 -3.63 14.87
C SER A 547 -41.55 -4.48 13.65
N ASN A 548 -42.80 -4.94 13.56
CA ASN A 548 -43.34 -5.68 12.42
C ASN A 548 -42.45 -6.87 11.98
N SER A 549 -41.81 -7.55 12.94
CA SER A 549 -40.73 -8.50 12.66
C SER A 549 -41.02 -9.87 13.28
N THR A 550 -40.43 -10.91 12.70
CA THR A 550 -40.57 -12.30 13.16
C THR A 550 -39.22 -12.86 13.56
N PHE A 551 -39.13 -13.41 14.78
CA PHE A 551 -37.92 -13.99 15.36
C PHE A 551 -38.20 -15.43 15.74
N THR A 552 -37.49 -16.38 15.12
CA THR A 552 -37.62 -17.81 15.40
C THR A 552 -36.25 -18.38 15.74
N ALA A 553 -36.09 -18.95 16.93
CA ALA A 553 -34.86 -19.63 17.34
C ALA A 553 -35.16 -21.07 17.77
N ASP A 554 -34.19 -21.96 17.59
CA ASP A 554 -34.31 -23.32 18.13
C ASP A 554 -34.36 -23.29 19.67
N GLU A 555 -33.64 -22.37 20.32
CA GLU A 555 -33.71 -22.16 21.78
C GLU A 555 -34.55 -20.93 22.17
N THR A 556 -34.00 -19.71 22.10
CA THR A 556 -34.64 -18.51 22.65
C THR A 556 -34.66 -17.35 21.66
N ALA A 557 -35.83 -16.88 21.22
CA ALA A 557 -35.88 -15.84 20.20
C ALA A 557 -35.33 -14.49 20.70
N LEU A 558 -35.78 -14.06 21.88
CA LEU A 558 -35.29 -12.84 22.54
C LEU A 558 -34.80 -13.16 23.96
N LEU A 559 -33.51 -12.89 24.23
CA LEU A 559 -32.88 -13.14 25.52
C LEU A 559 -32.29 -11.86 26.15
N VAL A 560 -32.88 -11.43 27.26
CA VAL A 560 -32.46 -10.23 28.01
C VAL A 560 -31.89 -10.65 29.37
N ASN A 561 -30.56 -10.77 29.46
CA ASN A 561 -29.85 -11.15 30.69
C ASN A 561 -29.37 -9.96 31.53
N ILE A 562 -29.28 -8.78 30.92
CA ILE A 562 -28.85 -7.54 31.57
C ILE A 562 -29.94 -6.47 31.47
N PRO A 563 -29.95 -5.44 32.34
CA PRO A 563 -30.91 -4.36 32.25
C PRO A 563 -30.81 -3.61 30.92
N VAL A 564 -31.85 -3.74 30.08
CA VAL A 564 -32.03 -2.98 28.85
C VAL A 564 -33.47 -2.50 28.72
N THR A 565 -33.70 -1.47 27.92
CA THR A 565 -35.04 -1.07 27.51
C THR A 565 -35.42 -1.80 26.23
N VAL A 566 -36.47 -2.61 26.26
CA VAL A 566 -37.02 -3.28 25.07
C VAL A 566 -38.36 -2.64 24.70
N THR A 567 -38.51 -2.26 23.44
CA THR A 567 -39.81 -1.87 22.86
C THR A 567 -40.06 -2.75 21.65
N ALA A 568 -41.13 -3.53 21.67
CA ALA A 568 -41.52 -4.39 20.56
C ALA A 568 -42.98 -4.13 20.16
N THR A 569 -43.22 -3.91 18.87
CA THR A 569 -44.55 -3.65 18.31
C THR A 569 -44.85 -4.60 17.16
N GLN A 570 -45.97 -5.29 17.22
CA GLN A 570 -46.43 -6.22 16.17
C GLN A 570 -45.36 -7.24 15.76
N CYS A 571 -44.62 -7.76 16.75
CA CYS A 571 -43.56 -8.75 16.53
C CYS A 571 -44.04 -10.15 16.90
N THR A 572 -43.45 -11.17 16.27
CA THR A 572 -43.65 -12.58 16.64
C THR A 572 -42.34 -13.16 17.17
N PHE A 573 -42.39 -13.80 18.34
CA PHE A 573 -41.25 -14.47 18.97
C PHE A 573 -41.56 -15.96 19.15
N THR A 574 -40.73 -16.82 18.57
CA THR A 574 -40.87 -18.28 18.65
C THR A 574 -39.56 -18.91 19.09
N GLY A 575 -39.58 -19.63 20.20
CA GLY A 575 -38.41 -20.37 20.69
C GLY A 575 -38.78 -21.77 21.19
N GLY A 576 -37.85 -22.72 21.06
CA GLY A 576 -38.04 -24.07 21.59
C GLY A 576 -37.76 -24.20 23.09
N TRP A 577 -36.97 -23.30 23.66
CA TRP A 577 -36.73 -23.20 25.10
C TRP A 577 -37.54 -22.07 25.71
N GLN A 578 -37.46 -20.85 25.15
CA GLN A 578 -38.35 -19.76 25.52
C GLN A 578 -38.68 -18.90 24.31
N GLY A 579 -39.92 -18.44 24.15
CA GLY A 579 -40.21 -17.40 23.15
C GLY A 579 -39.43 -16.12 23.49
N VAL A 580 -39.59 -15.64 24.71
CA VAL A 580 -38.87 -14.48 25.26
C VAL A 580 -38.41 -14.77 26.68
N PHE A 581 -37.19 -14.35 27.02
CA PHE A 581 -36.64 -14.45 28.37
C PHE A 581 -36.13 -13.10 28.90
N LEU A 582 -36.68 -12.64 30.03
CA LEU A 582 -36.45 -11.32 30.62
C LEU A 582 -35.91 -11.40 32.06
N ARG A 583 -34.59 -11.26 32.25
CA ARG A 583 -33.96 -11.21 33.59
C ARG A 583 -33.83 -9.81 34.18
N GLY A 584 -33.81 -8.76 33.37
CA GLY A 584 -33.61 -7.40 33.87
C GLY A 584 -34.04 -6.31 32.90
N GLY A 585 -34.29 -5.12 33.44
CA GLY A 585 -34.65 -3.94 32.65
C GLY A 585 -36.15 -3.75 32.49
N THR A 586 -36.54 -3.03 31.44
CA THR A 586 -37.93 -2.68 31.17
C THR A 586 -38.31 -3.09 29.76
N SER A 587 -39.41 -3.81 29.59
CA SER A 587 -39.88 -4.26 28.29
C SER A 587 -41.34 -3.86 28.05
N THR A 588 -41.63 -3.29 26.89
CA THR A 588 -43.01 -3.01 26.44
C THR A 588 -43.26 -3.80 25.17
N PHE A 589 -44.31 -4.63 25.19
CA PHE A 589 -44.76 -5.39 24.04
C PHE A 589 -46.16 -4.94 23.65
N ASP A 590 -46.32 -4.55 22.40
CA ASP A 590 -47.56 -4.00 21.87
C ASP A 590 -48.05 -4.85 20.68
N GLY A 591 -49.17 -5.54 20.83
CA GLY A 591 -49.74 -6.39 19.78
C GLY A 591 -48.81 -7.49 19.30
N CYS A 592 -47.96 -8.04 20.19
CA CYS A 592 -46.98 -9.08 19.85
C CYS A 592 -47.54 -10.49 20.01
N THR A 593 -46.90 -11.45 19.36
CA THR A 593 -47.18 -12.89 19.47
C THR A 593 -46.01 -13.61 20.13
N PHE A 594 -46.28 -14.46 21.11
CA PHE A 594 -45.29 -15.23 21.85
C PHE A 594 -45.57 -16.72 21.76
N ASN A 595 -44.61 -17.48 21.24
CA ASN A 595 -44.75 -18.90 21.00
C ASN A 595 -43.63 -19.66 21.73
N LEU A 596 -44.03 -20.63 22.55
CA LEU A 596 -43.15 -21.73 22.91
C LEU A 596 -43.42 -22.88 21.94
N ALA A 597 -42.43 -23.28 21.16
CA ALA A 597 -42.52 -24.35 20.17
C ALA A 597 -41.45 -25.40 20.45
N VAL A 598 -41.66 -26.22 21.48
CA VAL A 598 -40.72 -27.26 21.89
C VAL A 598 -40.61 -28.30 20.78
N ASN A 599 -39.39 -28.54 20.32
CA ASN A 599 -39.09 -29.57 19.33
C ASN A 599 -38.36 -30.73 20.01
N SER A 600 -38.99 -31.90 20.08
CA SER A 600 -38.41 -33.10 20.70
C SER A 600 -37.19 -33.64 19.96
N GLN A 601 -36.95 -33.19 18.72
CA GLN A 601 -35.78 -33.53 17.92
C GLN A 601 -34.58 -32.59 18.18
N TYR A 602 -34.79 -31.49 18.92
CA TYR A 602 -33.72 -30.58 19.34
C TYR A 602 -33.26 -30.90 20.78
N ASP A 603 -32.13 -30.33 21.19
CA ASP A 603 -31.62 -30.49 22.55
C ASP A 603 -32.65 -30.00 23.59
N LYS A 604 -33.04 -30.89 24.52
CA LYS A 604 -34.03 -30.60 25.55
C LYS A 604 -33.47 -29.58 26.55
N ASN A 605 -34.24 -28.54 26.85
CA ASN A 605 -33.98 -27.72 28.03
C ASN A 605 -34.15 -28.56 29.31
N THR A 606 -33.10 -28.65 30.11
CA THR A 606 -33.08 -29.48 31.33
C THR A 606 -33.58 -28.74 32.57
N MET A 607 -33.88 -27.44 32.46
CA MET A 607 -34.39 -26.64 33.57
C MET A 607 -35.90 -26.77 33.66
N GLU A 608 -36.37 -27.62 34.57
CA GLU A 608 -37.79 -27.86 34.82
C GLU A 608 -38.45 -26.68 35.56
N ALA A 609 -39.77 -26.49 35.37
CA ALA A 609 -40.55 -25.51 36.13
C ALA A 609 -40.42 -25.76 37.64
N GLY A 610 -40.26 -24.70 38.42
CA GLY A 610 -39.99 -24.78 39.87
C GLY A 610 -38.53 -25.04 40.25
N ALA A 611 -37.59 -25.07 39.29
CA ALA A 611 -36.17 -25.16 39.59
C ALA A 611 -35.71 -24.06 40.58
N ILE A 612 -35.13 -24.48 41.70
CA ILE A 612 -34.71 -23.59 42.80
C ILE A 612 -33.40 -22.82 42.51
N THR A 613 -32.75 -23.08 41.38
CA THR A 613 -31.57 -22.35 40.92
C THR A 613 -31.51 -22.40 39.40
N TRP A 614 -31.51 -21.23 38.76
CA TRP A 614 -31.26 -21.12 37.32
C TRP A 614 -29.78 -20.93 37.04
N SER A 615 -29.35 -21.35 35.86
CA SER A 615 -27.95 -21.28 35.43
C SER A 615 -27.74 -20.07 34.51
N GLU A 616 -26.63 -20.05 33.78
CA GLU A 616 -26.25 -18.99 32.84
C GLU A 616 -27.06 -19.01 31.53
N GLY A 617 -26.96 -17.92 30.77
CA GLY A 617 -27.63 -17.80 29.47
C GLY A 617 -29.15 -17.98 29.60
N ASN A 618 -29.70 -18.90 28.81
CA ASN A 618 -31.12 -19.25 28.75
C ASN A 618 -31.48 -20.52 29.54
N GLN A 619 -30.57 -21.03 30.37
CA GLN A 619 -30.85 -22.19 31.24
C GLN A 619 -31.76 -21.79 32.41
N ALA A 620 -33.04 -21.63 32.08
CA ALA A 620 -34.17 -21.34 32.94
C ALA A 620 -35.40 -22.12 32.43
N PRO A 621 -36.50 -22.22 33.20
CA PRO A 621 -37.69 -22.93 32.76
C PRO A 621 -38.24 -22.46 31.42
N SER A 622 -38.88 -23.38 30.70
CA SER A 622 -39.47 -23.12 29.40
C SER A 622 -40.88 -22.54 29.50
N ALA A 623 -41.13 -21.48 28.72
CA ALA A 623 -42.42 -20.80 28.60
C ALA A 623 -42.43 -19.92 27.35
N ALA A 624 -43.61 -19.48 26.89
CA ALA A 624 -43.66 -18.48 25.82
C ALA A 624 -43.03 -17.15 26.28
N ILE A 625 -43.24 -16.76 27.54
CA ILE A 625 -42.44 -15.74 28.25
C ILE A 625 -41.92 -16.30 29.57
N THR A 626 -40.61 -16.24 29.77
CA THR A 626 -39.97 -16.46 31.08
C THR A 626 -39.48 -15.12 31.63
N ALA A 627 -39.74 -14.82 32.90
CA ALA A 627 -39.32 -13.55 33.50
C ALA A 627 -38.82 -13.71 34.94
N GLY A 628 -37.83 -12.89 35.30
CA GLY A 628 -37.20 -12.84 36.60
C GLY A 628 -35.90 -13.63 36.65
N ASN A 629 -35.53 -14.14 37.84
CA ASN A 629 -34.27 -14.87 38.01
C ASN A 629 -34.26 -15.72 39.29
N ARG A 630 -33.61 -16.89 39.25
CA ARG A 630 -33.35 -17.73 40.44
C ARG A 630 -31.88 -18.05 40.67
N SER A 631 -30.97 -17.32 40.01
CA SER A 631 -29.55 -17.49 40.28
C SER A 631 -29.20 -16.96 41.67
N LYS A 632 -28.44 -17.76 42.43
CA LYS A 632 -27.94 -17.40 43.77
C LYS A 632 -26.77 -16.42 43.71
N SER A 633 -26.05 -16.35 42.59
CA SER A 633 -24.79 -15.62 42.46
C SER A 633 -24.78 -14.55 41.36
N ALA A 634 -25.73 -14.55 40.43
CA ALA A 634 -25.75 -13.64 39.27
C ALA A 634 -27.14 -13.06 38.99
N TYR A 635 -27.19 -12.08 38.08
CA TYR A 635 -28.41 -11.43 37.58
C TYR A 635 -29.30 -10.85 38.70
N ASP A 636 -28.69 -10.09 39.62
CA ASP A 636 -29.40 -9.38 40.68
C ASP A 636 -30.02 -8.09 40.12
N TYR A 637 -31.03 -8.25 39.27
CA TYR A 637 -31.72 -7.16 38.59
C TYR A 637 -33.23 -7.31 38.71
N LYS A 638 -33.91 -6.16 38.70
CA LYS A 638 -35.37 -6.10 38.59
C LYS A 638 -35.73 -6.14 37.12
N THR A 639 -36.79 -6.88 36.79
CA THR A 639 -37.41 -6.84 35.47
C THR A 639 -38.81 -6.27 35.56
N THR A 640 -39.17 -5.42 34.61
CA THR A 640 -40.52 -4.90 34.42
C THR A 640 -40.93 -5.19 33.00
N PHE A 641 -42.10 -5.79 32.80
CA PHE A 641 -42.63 -5.95 31.45
C PHE A 641 -44.13 -5.68 31.37
N GLU A 642 -44.55 -5.13 30.24
CA GLU A 642 -45.93 -4.72 29.98
C GLU A 642 -46.42 -5.28 28.64
N LEU A 643 -47.60 -5.87 28.64
CA LEU A 643 -48.31 -6.37 27.45
C LEU A 643 -49.47 -5.42 27.10
N LYS A 644 -49.47 -4.88 25.88
CA LYS A 644 -50.47 -3.95 25.36
C LYS A 644 -51.20 -4.52 24.15
N ASN A 645 -52.39 -3.97 23.89
CA ASN A 645 -53.22 -4.21 22.71
C ASN A 645 -53.38 -5.71 22.36
N SER A 646 -53.69 -6.52 23.37
CA SER A 646 -53.99 -7.96 23.27
C SER A 646 -52.93 -8.76 22.52
N CYS A 647 -51.78 -8.96 23.15
CA CYS A 647 -50.77 -9.90 22.69
C CYS A 647 -51.31 -11.35 22.60
N VAL A 648 -50.76 -12.18 21.73
CA VAL A 648 -51.21 -13.56 21.47
C VAL A 648 -50.18 -14.57 21.96
N PHE A 649 -50.64 -15.72 22.46
CA PHE A 649 -49.79 -16.78 23.01
C PHE A 649 -50.06 -18.13 22.34
N SER A 650 -49.01 -18.94 22.19
CA SER A 650 -49.13 -20.37 21.92
C SER A 650 -48.06 -21.19 22.67
N VAL A 651 -48.42 -22.41 23.06
CA VAL A 651 -47.53 -23.37 23.70
C VAL A 651 -47.72 -24.71 23.00
N LYS A 652 -46.65 -25.19 22.36
CA LYS A 652 -46.67 -26.40 21.56
C LYS A 652 -45.46 -27.29 21.84
N VAL A 653 -45.69 -28.59 21.70
CA VAL A 653 -44.67 -29.63 21.62
C VAL A 653 -44.88 -30.37 20.31
N ASP A 654 -43.87 -30.42 19.45
CA ASP A 654 -43.92 -31.05 18.13
C ASP A 654 -45.16 -30.60 17.33
N ASP A 655 -45.33 -29.28 17.23
CA ASP A 655 -46.44 -28.57 16.57
C ASP A 655 -47.85 -28.83 17.13
N THR A 656 -47.96 -29.58 18.22
CA THR A 656 -49.23 -29.90 18.90
C THR A 656 -49.39 -29.06 20.16
N ASP A 657 -50.57 -28.52 20.42
CA ASP A 657 -50.86 -27.77 21.64
C ASP A 657 -50.55 -28.62 22.89
N SER A 658 -49.84 -28.04 23.85
CA SER A 658 -49.35 -28.76 25.04
C SER A 658 -49.74 -28.04 26.33
N GLN A 659 -50.08 -28.84 27.34
CA GLN A 659 -50.33 -28.41 28.72
C GLN A 659 -49.15 -28.72 29.66
N ASP A 660 -47.97 -29.05 29.10
CA ASP A 660 -46.79 -29.40 29.90
C ASP A 660 -46.01 -28.15 30.37
N TYR A 661 -46.21 -27.02 29.69
CA TYR A 661 -45.50 -25.78 29.92
C TYR A 661 -46.48 -24.62 30.14
N PRO A 662 -46.09 -23.59 30.93
CA PRO A 662 -46.87 -22.37 31.07
C PRO A 662 -46.74 -21.45 29.85
N ALA A 663 -47.74 -20.61 29.63
CA ALA A 663 -47.60 -19.48 28.71
C ALA A 663 -46.64 -18.43 29.28
N ILE A 664 -46.76 -18.11 30.57
CA ILE A 664 -45.88 -17.17 31.26
C ILE A 664 -45.35 -17.83 32.55
N TYR A 665 -44.03 -17.88 32.70
CA TYR A 665 -43.36 -18.36 33.92
C TYR A 665 -42.61 -17.21 34.60
N ILE A 666 -42.89 -16.98 35.89
CA ILE A 666 -42.30 -15.91 36.69
C ILE A 666 -41.71 -16.48 37.99
N ASP A 667 -40.46 -16.12 38.27
CA ASP A 667 -39.83 -16.45 39.55
C ASP A 667 -38.77 -15.40 39.95
N ALA A 668 -38.47 -15.31 41.24
CA ALA A 668 -37.41 -14.44 41.76
C ALA A 668 -36.71 -15.06 42.98
N GLU A 669 -35.43 -14.73 43.23
CA GLU A 669 -34.76 -15.12 44.47
C GLU A 669 -35.20 -14.23 45.64
N LYS A 670 -35.96 -14.82 46.57
CA LYS A 670 -36.47 -14.17 47.78
C LYS A 670 -35.45 -13.28 48.48
N ASN A 671 -34.23 -13.78 48.66
CA ASN A 671 -33.20 -13.10 49.46
C ASN A 671 -32.34 -12.11 48.65
N LYS A 672 -32.62 -11.90 47.36
CA LYS A 672 -31.87 -10.98 46.52
C LYS A 672 -32.54 -9.61 46.51
N PRO A 673 -31.85 -8.55 46.97
CA PRO A 673 -32.47 -7.24 47.19
C PRO A 673 -32.94 -6.60 45.90
N ASN A 674 -32.19 -6.74 44.81
CA ASN A 674 -32.47 -6.06 43.55
C ASN A 674 -33.26 -6.93 42.57
N GLN A 675 -33.53 -8.20 42.89
CA GLN A 675 -34.45 -9.04 42.11
C GLN A 675 -35.92 -8.74 42.40
N GLY A 676 -36.74 -8.95 41.38
CA GLY A 676 -38.19 -8.84 41.42
C GLY A 676 -38.77 -8.67 40.03
N VAL A 677 -40.08 -8.90 39.91
CA VAL A 677 -40.81 -8.81 38.64
C VAL A 677 -42.00 -7.88 38.79
N VAL A 678 -42.13 -6.91 37.89
CA VAL A 678 -43.36 -6.12 37.73
C VAL A 678 -43.96 -6.48 36.38
N PHE A 679 -45.10 -7.15 36.42
CA PHE A 679 -45.83 -7.58 35.25
C PHE A 679 -47.12 -6.76 35.11
N LYS A 680 -47.33 -6.17 33.93
CA LYS A 680 -48.56 -5.45 33.56
C LYS A 680 -49.15 -6.03 32.29
N TYR A 681 -50.46 -6.09 32.19
CA TYR A 681 -51.16 -6.49 30.98
C TYR A 681 -52.53 -5.82 30.86
N SER A 682 -52.91 -5.47 29.63
CA SER A 682 -54.24 -4.88 29.34
C SER A 682 -55.38 -5.90 29.26
N SER A 683 -55.06 -7.15 28.93
CA SER A 683 -56.02 -8.24 28.73
C SER A 683 -55.35 -9.59 29.04
N ASP A 684 -56.11 -10.52 29.61
CA ASP A 684 -55.65 -11.89 29.86
C ASP A 684 -55.88 -12.75 28.61
N THR A 685 -54.82 -12.92 27.82
CA THR A 685 -54.80 -13.75 26.61
C THR A 685 -53.94 -15.00 26.76
N PHE A 686 -53.35 -15.19 27.95
CA PHE A 686 -52.42 -16.28 28.25
C PHE A 686 -53.03 -17.31 29.21
N GLY A 687 -54.07 -16.97 29.98
CA GLY A 687 -54.61 -17.80 31.06
C GLY A 687 -55.10 -19.19 30.63
N SER A 688 -55.54 -19.37 29.38
CA SER A 688 -55.97 -20.66 28.83
C SER A 688 -54.93 -21.35 27.93
N VAL A 689 -53.74 -20.77 27.78
CA VAL A 689 -52.69 -21.29 26.90
C VAL A 689 -51.66 -22.03 27.73
N GLY A 690 -51.36 -23.28 27.38
CA GLY A 690 -50.54 -24.13 28.25
C GLY A 690 -51.16 -24.25 29.64
N THR A 691 -50.33 -24.24 30.67
CA THR A 691 -50.80 -24.15 32.07
C THR A 691 -51.17 -22.72 32.51
N GLY A 692 -51.13 -21.74 31.60
CA GLY A 692 -51.45 -20.34 31.87
C GLY A 692 -50.29 -19.55 32.49
N LEU A 693 -50.59 -18.75 33.50
CA LEU A 693 -49.63 -17.95 34.27
C LEU A 693 -49.13 -18.73 35.50
N ASP A 694 -47.85 -19.04 35.54
CA ASP A 694 -47.18 -19.70 36.66
C ASP A 694 -46.23 -18.72 37.37
N ILE A 695 -46.57 -18.35 38.61
CA ILE A 695 -45.74 -17.50 39.47
C ILE A 695 -45.33 -18.30 40.70
N ARG A 696 -44.03 -18.57 40.85
CA ARG A 696 -43.50 -19.39 41.96
C ARG A 696 -43.12 -18.57 43.18
N GLU A 697 -42.69 -17.34 42.99
CA GLU A 697 -42.27 -16.47 44.08
C GLU A 697 -43.47 -15.74 44.73
N THR A 698 -43.70 -15.99 46.02
CA THR A 698 -44.93 -15.58 46.75
C THR A 698 -44.66 -14.65 47.93
N THR A 699 -43.41 -14.21 48.14
CA THR A 699 -43.01 -13.39 49.30
C THR A 699 -43.00 -11.88 49.02
N GLY A 700 -43.66 -11.45 47.93
CA GLY A 700 -43.84 -10.04 47.61
C GLY A 700 -42.87 -9.44 46.60
N LYS A 701 -42.01 -10.27 46.00
CA LYS A 701 -41.05 -9.84 44.95
C LYS A 701 -41.68 -9.68 43.58
N VAL A 702 -42.93 -10.15 43.41
CA VAL A 702 -43.67 -10.07 42.16
C VAL A 702 -44.88 -9.16 42.35
N THR A 703 -45.08 -8.23 41.41
CA THR A 703 -46.26 -7.36 41.33
C THR A 703 -46.95 -7.57 39.99
N VAL A 704 -48.25 -7.82 40.01
CA VAL A 704 -49.08 -8.04 38.82
C VAL A 704 -50.15 -6.96 38.78
N ASN A 705 -50.20 -6.17 37.70
CA ASN A 705 -51.16 -5.06 37.52
C ASN A 705 -51.25 -4.09 38.72
N GLY A 706 -50.13 -3.86 39.39
CA GLY A 706 -50.05 -2.97 40.55
C GLY A 706 -50.32 -3.64 41.91
N THR A 707 -50.71 -4.91 41.93
CA THR A 707 -50.97 -5.68 43.15
C THR A 707 -49.82 -6.65 43.45
N GLU A 708 -49.38 -6.70 44.70
CA GLU A 708 -48.36 -7.65 45.16
C GLU A 708 -48.90 -9.09 45.11
N TYR A 709 -48.17 -10.01 44.48
CA TYR A 709 -48.57 -11.41 44.40
C TYR A 709 -48.21 -12.18 45.67
N LYS A 710 -49.22 -12.82 46.29
CA LYS A 710 -49.10 -13.63 47.53
C LYS A 710 -49.65 -15.05 47.37
N GLY A 711 -49.65 -15.60 46.15
CA GLY A 711 -50.12 -16.95 45.85
C GLY A 711 -51.52 -17.06 45.23
N LYS A 712 -52.20 -15.93 44.98
CA LYS A 712 -53.44 -15.83 44.17
C LYS A 712 -53.43 -14.52 43.38
N VAL A 713 -53.89 -14.58 42.14
CA VAL A 713 -54.21 -13.40 41.32
C VAL A 713 -55.74 -13.30 41.33
N ASP A 714 -56.29 -12.19 41.78
CA ASP A 714 -57.75 -11.93 41.77
C ASP A 714 -58.23 -11.44 40.40
#